data_AF-A0A9R0YU92-F1
#
_entry.id   AF-A0A9R0YU92-F1
#
_cell.length_a   1.000
_cell.length_b   1.000
_cell.length_c   1.000
_cell.angle_alpha   90.00
_cell.angle_beta   90.00
_cell.angle_gamma   90.00
#
_symmetry.space_group_name_H-M   'P 1'
#
loop_
_entity.id
_entity.type
_entity.pdbx_description
1 polymer ?
#
loop_
_entity_poly.entity_id
_entity_poly.type
_entity_poly.pdbx_seq_one_letter_code
_entity_poly.pdbx_strand_id
1 'polypeptide(L)'
;MVWPPRVGMHLSTRIPVQSGEKRTMRFLRQLVRQLSLQIRGLTSRSTIPLMSLLGSMPNLLLKWSTLNGRHTSRPSSSIPLRVPTFHASLQGPWYSVLAYDACVRLCLHAWARGCMEAPVFLENECTLLRDTFSLQDVLLRSEEELMTKQASERVTEGAASKPKKTIGKMKVQVRKVRMSVDMPSGCNFSSLPVVKFDSVRHRLSNVQSSITSGWESVRRVQVATHVPPNSSFSKHSLAYMQASAQYIKQVSGLLKVGVTTLRSSSADEIQQETYSCKLRLKSSPEDDVVPMQPGSGETHVFFPDSLGDDLIIDVSDTKGKPCGRVVAQVATMAEEPADKLRWWSIYREPEHELVGRIHLYVQYTTAADENNTKYGSVAETVAYDIVLEVAMKAQHIQQRNLVLQGSWKWLLTEFASYYGVSDAYTKLRYLSYIVDVATPTADWLNLVHELLLPVLMKSHGTATLSHQENRILGEVEEQIEQTLAMVFENYKCLDESLVSGLAEDFRPPTGLAASALEPAIKLYSLLHDVLSPEAQLRLCGYFQTAARKRSRRHMLETDEFVAGNSEGIKMDIVTFTTAYQKMKSLCHNIRNEIFTDIEIHNHHILPSFVDLPNLTAAIYSVELSNRLRSFLVACPPTGPSSPVADLVIATADFQKDLASWNICSIKAGVDAKELFHLYIVLWIEDKRRALLENCRLDKVKWSGVRTQHMTTPFVDEMYDLLKNTLTEYEVIICRWPEYIFVLENAIADIEKAVIDSLEKQYVDILAPLKDCIAPKKFGLKYVQKLAKRNSMCPYVVPEDLGILLNTMKRLLDVLRPRIESHLRSWSSCIPHGGNSAAIGERLSEVTVTLRAKFRNYMQAVVEKLSENTRMQNTTKLKKIIQDSKGLVLESDIRGRMQELNDQLIGAINHVHKVSEVHVFVAICRGFWDRMGQDVLSFLENRKENKAWYKGARVAVSVLDDTFASQMQQLLGNTLQQKELEPPRSIMEVRSILCKDAPRQKNSGFYY
;
A
#
# COMPACT_ATOMS: atom_id res chain seq x y z
N MET A 1 60.14 14.70 33.92
CA MET A 1 61.41 15.19 33.34
C MET A 1 61.35 15.01 31.83
N VAL A 2 61.68 16.06 31.07
CA VAL A 2 62.25 16.05 29.70
C VAL A 2 61.50 15.29 28.57
N TRP A 3 60.67 16.04 27.84
CA TRP A 3 60.46 15.98 26.36
C TRP A 3 61.72 16.52 25.59
N PRO A 4 61.81 16.60 24.23
CA PRO A 4 61.07 15.92 23.13
C PRO A 4 61.96 15.08 22.14
N PRO A 5 62.55 15.55 20.99
CA PRO A 5 61.92 15.99 19.72
C PRO A 5 62.41 15.36 18.37
N ARG A 6 61.45 15.11 17.45
CA ARG A 6 61.38 15.56 16.01
C ARG A 6 62.29 15.04 14.86
N VAL A 7 61.60 14.66 13.77
CA VAL A 7 61.72 15.12 12.35
C VAL A 7 62.95 14.72 11.50
N GLY A 8 62.71 14.34 10.22
CA GLY A 8 63.67 14.66 9.15
C GLY A 8 63.75 13.71 7.94
N MET A 9 62.91 13.93 6.94
CA MET A 9 62.92 13.37 5.58
C MET A 9 64.27 13.08 4.86
N HIS A 10 64.22 12.01 4.04
CA HIS A 10 64.60 11.91 2.60
C HIS A 10 65.85 11.13 2.09
N LEU A 11 65.53 10.21 1.15
CA LEU A 11 66.29 9.74 -0.04
C LEU A 11 67.54 8.85 0.15
N SER A 12 67.45 7.57 -0.29
CA SER A 12 67.90 7.18 -1.66
C SER A 12 67.60 5.71 -2.07
N THR A 13 67.34 5.53 -3.38
CA THR A 13 67.58 4.34 -4.24
C THR A 13 66.85 2.97 -4.10
N ARG A 14 66.08 2.68 -5.18
CA ARG A 14 66.05 1.46 -6.06
C ARG A 14 64.86 0.47 -6.02
N ILE A 15 64.14 0.54 -7.14
CA ILE A 15 63.15 -0.35 -7.82
C ILE A 15 63.85 -1.67 -8.26
N PRO A 16 63.21 -2.87 -8.40
CA PRO A 16 61.94 -3.07 -9.13
C PRO A 16 60.86 -4.03 -8.60
N VAL A 17 59.63 -3.65 -8.95
CA VAL A 17 58.45 -4.52 -9.12
C VAL A 17 58.39 -5.00 -10.58
N GLN A 18 58.00 -6.27 -10.83
CA GLN A 18 57.20 -6.80 -11.96
C GLN A 18 57.60 -8.25 -12.37
N SER A 19 56.77 -9.25 -12.07
CA SER A 19 56.88 -10.57 -12.73
C SER A 19 55.57 -11.40 -12.86
N GLY A 20 54.39 -10.80 -12.63
CA GLY A 20 53.10 -11.49 -12.80
C GLY A 20 52.56 -11.47 -14.24
N GLU A 21 52.27 -10.28 -14.77
CA GLU A 21 51.46 -10.12 -15.99
C GLU A 21 52.18 -10.40 -17.32
N LYS A 22 53.52 -10.49 -17.30
CA LYS A 22 54.32 -10.69 -18.54
C LYS A 22 54.27 -12.12 -19.09
N ARG A 23 53.76 -13.11 -18.34
CA ARG A 23 53.55 -14.49 -18.85
C ARG A 23 52.21 -14.64 -19.59
N THR A 24 51.12 -14.18 -19.03
CA THR A 24 49.78 -14.21 -19.65
C THR A 24 49.73 -13.40 -20.95
N MET A 25 50.32 -12.20 -20.98
CA MET A 25 50.42 -11.38 -22.19
C MET A 25 51.31 -11.98 -23.30
N ARG A 26 52.29 -12.84 -22.95
CA ARG A 26 53.06 -13.59 -23.97
C ARG A 26 52.23 -14.74 -24.55
N PHE A 27 51.49 -15.47 -23.72
CA PHE A 27 50.65 -16.58 -24.16
C PHE A 27 49.54 -16.09 -25.11
N LEU A 28 48.85 -15.00 -24.74
CA LEU A 28 47.82 -14.38 -25.60
C LEU A 28 48.40 -13.85 -26.93
N ARG A 29 49.57 -13.19 -26.92
CA ARG A 29 50.24 -12.74 -28.17
C ARG A 29 50.70 -13.90 -29.06
N GLN A 30 51.01 -15.05 -28.47
CA GLN A 30 51.40 -16.26 -29.21
C GLN A 30 50.18 -16.96 -29.82
N LEU A 31 49.07 -17.02 -29.09
CA LEU A 31 47.77 -17.51 -29.59
C LEU A 31 47.24 -16.65 -30.75
N VAL A 32 47.29 -15.32 -30.61
CA VAL A 32 46.88 -14.36 -31.66
C VAL A 32 47.82 -14.43 -32.87
N ARG A 33 49.11 -14.73 -32.70
CA ARG A 33 50.02 -15.00 -33.82
C ARG A 33 49.74 -16.33 -34.54
N GLN A 34 49.36 -17.39 -33.84
CA GLN A 34 48.94 -18.64 -34.49
C GLN A 34 47.62 -18.46 -35.27
N LEU A 35 46.62 -17.81 -34.67
CA LEU A 35 45.33 -17.53 -35.32
C LEU A 35 45.48 -16.63 -36.55
N SER A 36 46.30 -15.56 -36.48
CA SER A 36 46.55 -14.68 -37.63
C SER A 36 47.40 -15.32 -38.75
N LEU A 37 48.19 -16.36 -38.45
CA LEU A 37 48.88 -17.16 -39.46
C LEU A 37 47.96 -18.19 -40.13
N GLN A 38 46.99 -18.79 -39.42
CA GLN A 38 45.98 -19.64 -40.05
C GLN A 38 44.99 -18.85 -40.92
N ILE A 39 44.60 -17.64 -40.52
CA ILE A 39 43.64 -16.81 -41.27
C ILE A 39 44.25 -16.23 -42.57
N ARG A 40 45.57 -16.07 -42.65
CA ARG A 40 46.26 -15.59 -43.87
C ARG A 40 46.49 -16.66 -44.96
N GLY A 41 46.10 -17.92 -44.73
CA GLY A 41 46.21 -19.00 -45.71
C GLY A 41 45.02 -19.15 -46.67
N LEU A 42 43.92 -18.44 -46.44
CA LEU A 42 42.62 -18.68 -47.10
C LEU A 42 42.12 -17.48 -47.93
N THR A 43 42.97 -16.93 -48.80
CA THR A 43 42.55 -15.94 -49.82
C THR A 43 43.16 -16.19 -51.21
N SER A 44 42.90 -17.35 -51.82
CA SER A 44 42.90 -17.46 -53.29
C SER A 44 42.13 -18.66 -53.86
N ARG A 45 41.03 -18.34 -54.57
CA ARG A 45 40.38 -19.06 -55.69
C ARG A 45 39.57 -20.37 -55.48
N SER A 46 38.37 -20.32 -56.07
CA SER A 46 37.56 -21.37 -56.74
C SER A 46 36.80 -22.47 -55.95
N THR A 47 35.46 -22.25 -55.89
CA THR A 47 34.35 -23.20 -56.20
C THR A 47 34.14 -24.51 -55.40
N ILE A 48 33.11 -24.49 -54.52
CA ILE A 48 31.91 -25.38 -54.37
C ILE A 48 32.08 -26.92 -54.53
N PRO A 49 31.44 -27.81 -53.71
CA PRO A 49 30.60 -27.62 -52.50
C PRO A 49 31.10 -28.35 -51.22
N LEU A 50 30.60 -27.92 -50.03
CA LEU A 50 30.72 -28.67 -48.78
C LEU A 50 29.68 -29.81 -48.71
N MET A 51 30.09 -31.08 -48.68
CA MET A 51 29.21 -32.20 -48.27
C MET A 51 29.96 -33.49 -47.85
N SER A 52 31.14 -33.40 -47.22
CA SER A 52 31.95 -34.61 -46.93
C SER A 52 32.89 -34.61 -45.70
N LEU A 53 32.89 -33.58 -44.84
CA LEU A 53 33.85 -33.47 -43.72
C LEU A 53 33.26 -32.98 -42.37
N LEU A 54 32.07 -33.47 -42.00
CA LEU A 54 31.52 -33.38 -40.63
C LEU A 54 31.25 -34.77 -40.04
N GLY A 55 32.24 -35.66 -40.15
CA GLY A 55 32.15 -37.08 -39.79
C GLY A 55 33.19 -37.55 -38.76
N SER A 56 33.60 -36.71 -37.80
CA SER A 56 34.32 -37.10 -36.57
C SER A 56 34.64 -35.89 -35.69
N MET A 57 34.13 -35.86 -34.45
CA MET A 57 34.77 -35.34 -33.20
C MET A 57 33.75 -34.98 -32.08
N PRO A 58 33.19 -35.95 -31.34
CA PRO A 58 32.55 -35.70 -30.03
C PRO A 58 33.33 -36.27 -28.82
N ASN A 59 34.55 -36.80 -29.00
CA ASN A 59 35.28 -37.55 -27.96
C ASN A 59 36.35 -36.77 -27.15
N LEU A 60 36.35 -35.43 -27.18
CA LEU A 60 37.33 -34.60 -26.45
C LEU A 60 36.76 -33.71 -25.33
N LEU A 61 35.44 -33.61 -25.17
CA LEU A 61 34.83 -32.85 -24.07
C LEU A 61 34.61 -33.66 -22.78
N LEU A 62 34.68 -35.00 -22.84
CA LEU A 62 34.38 -35.87 -21.70
C LEU A 62 35.56 -36.15 -20.76
N LYS A 63 36.69 -35.44 -20.89
CA LYS A 63 37.96 -35.79 -20.20
C LYS A 63 38.62 -34.68 -19.37
N TRP A 64 37.93 -33.57 -19.13
CA TRP A 64 38.43 -32.43 -18.31
C TRP A 64 37.64 -32.18 -17.01
N SER A 65 36.71 -33.07 -16.65
CA SER A 65 35.87 -32.95 -15.42
C SER A 65 36.40 -33.72 -14.20
N THR A 66 37.62 -34.26 -14.24
CA THR A 66 38.20 -35.09 -13.16
C THR A 66 39.62 -34.69 -12.75
N LEU A 67 39.87 -33.42 -12.41
CA LEU A 67 40.86 -33.03 -11.40
C LEU A 67 40.73 -31.53 -11.00
N ASN A 68 40.04 -31.23 -9.88
CA ASN A 68 40.34 -30.11 -8.96
C ASN A 68 39.26 -29.98 -7.89
N GLY A 69 39.48 -30.59 -6.73
CA GLY A 69 38.67 -30.34 -5.54
C GLY A 69 39.20 -29.13 -4.76
N ARG A 70 38.47 -28.02 -4.74
CA ARG A 70 38.58 -27.01 -3.67
C ARG A 70 37.29 -26.21 -3.51
N HIS A 71 36.97 -25.89 -2.25
CA HIS A 71 35.66 -25.41 -1.82
C HIS A 71 35.16 -24.16 -2.55
N THR A 72 33.99 -24.28 -3.18
CA THR A 72 33.06 -23.18 -3.45
C THR A 72 31.68 -23.59 -2.95
N SER A 73 30.94 -22.63 -2.38
CA SER A 73 29.62 -22.83 -1.79
C SER A 73 28.61 -23.43 -2.77
N ARG A 74 27.81 -24.41 -2.32
CA ARG A 74 26.64 -24.91 -3.04
C ARG A 74 25.71 -23.74 -3.43
N PRO A 75 25.26 -23.65 -4.69
CA PRO A 75 24.00 -22.98 -4.99
C PRO A 75 22.85 -23.76 -4.34
N SER A 76 21.89 -23.06 -3.75
CA SER A 76 20.68 -23.66 -3.20
C SER A 76 19.74 -24.11 -4.32
N SER A 77 19.19 -25.33 -4.18
CA SER A 77 17.97 -25.83 -4.82
C SER A 77 17.76 -25.47 -6.31
N SER A 78 18.30 -26.29 -7.21
CA SER A 78 17.71 -26.43 -8.55
C SER A 78 16.30 -27.02 -8.42
N ILE A 79 15.28 -26.29 -8.88
CA ILE A 79 13.91 -26.80 -9.00
C ILE A 79 13.93 -28.02 -9.94
N PRO A 80 13.32 -29.17 -9.58
CA PRO A 80 13.26 -30.32 -10.48
C PRO A 80 12.47 -29.97 -11.75
N LEU A 81 12.98 -30.39 -12.91
CA LEU A 81 12.34 -30.19 -14.20
C LEU A 81 10.96 -30.87 -14.24
N ARG A 82 9.95 -30.20 -14.81
CA ARG A 82 8.62 -30.80 -15.02
C ARG A 82 8.65 -31.77 -16.20
N VAL A 83 8.03 -32.93 -16.00
CA VAL A 83 7.90 -34.04 -16.96
C VAL A 83 6.43 -34.49 -16.94
N PRO A 84 5.81 -34.91 -18.07
CA PRO A 84 4.41 -35.30 -18.10
C PRO A 84 4.09 -36.46 -17.14
N THR A 85 2.90 -36.45 -16.52
CA THR A 85 2.45 -37.59 -15.70
C THR A 85 1.88 -38.65 -16.61
N PHE A 86 2.72 -39.61 -16.98
CA PHE A 86 2.33 -40.70 -17.84
C PHE A 86 1.38 -41.69 -17.14
N HIS A 87 0.22 -41.97 -17.76
CA HIS A 87 -0.86 -42.79 -17.19
C HIS A 87 -1.18 -44.03 -18.03
N ALA A 88 -0.66 -44.17 -19.26
CA ALA A 88 -1.04 -45.26 -20.16
C ALA A 88 -0.22 -46.54 -19.88
N SER A 89 1.07 -46.41 -19.55
CA SER A 89 1.91 -47.56 -19.12
C SER A 89 1.43 -48.25 -17.83
N LEU A 90 0.62 -47.58 -17.00
CA LEU A 90 0.04 -48.17 -15.79
C LEU A 90 -1.00 -49.26 -16.07
N GLN A 91 -1.47 -49.40 -17.32
CA GLN A 91 -2.47 -50.40 -17.72
C GLN A 91 -1.88 -51.81 -17.92
N GLY A 92 -0.55 -51.93 -17.90
CA GLY A 92 0.17 -53.21 -17.81
C GLY A 92 0.84 -53.66 -19.11
N PRO A 93 1.83 -54.58 -19.04
CA PRO A 93 2.72 -54.88 -20.18
C PRO A 93 2.01 -55.42 -21.42
N TRP A 94 0.90 -56.13 -21.26
CA TRP A 94 0.12 -56.69 -22.37
C TRP A 94 -0.39 -55.63 -23.35
N TYR A 95 -0.85 -54.48 -22.84
CA TYR A 95 -1.32 -53.38 -23.67
C TYR A 95 -0.17 -52.75 -24.47
N SER A 96 1.04 -52.73 -23.90
CA SER A 96 2.25 -52.24 -24.58
C SER A 96 2.69 -53.17 -25.71
N VAL A 97 2.57 -54.49 -25.53
CA VAL A 97 2.84 -55.49 -26.60
C VAL A 97 1.88 -55.31 -27.79
N LEU A 98 0.58 -55.09 -27.53
CA LEU A 98 -0.41 -54.91 -28.59
C LEU A 98 -0.25 -53.56 -29.32
N ALA A 99 0.06 -52.48 -28.60
CA ALA A 99 0.36 -51.19 -29.22
C ALA A 99 1.65 -51.24 -30.07
N TYR A 100 2.67 -52.00 -29.64
CA TYR A 100 3.88 -52.29 -30.42
C TYR A 100 3.58 -53.07 -31.70
N ASP A 101 2.82 -54.17 -31.63
CA ASP A 101 2.45 -54.97 -32.81
C ASP A 101 1.64 -54.13 -33.83
N ALA A 102 0.73 -53.29 -33.35
CA ALA A 102 0.01 -52.32 -34.17
C ALA A 102 0.97 -51.34 -34.89
N CYS A 103 1.96 -50.78 -34.20
CA CYS A 103 2.99 -49.92 -34.81
C CYS A 103 3.83 -50.65 -35.86
N VAL A 104 4.28 -51.87 -35.59
CA VAL A 104 5.09 -52.66 -36.55
C VAL A 104 4.29 -52.99 -37.80
N ARG A 105 3.03 -53.42 -37.65
CA ARG A 105 2.13 -53.68 -38.80
C ARG A 105 1.87 -52.42 -39.63
N LEU A 106 1.63 -51.29 -38.96
CA LEU A 106 1.44 -49.99 -39.61
C LEU A 106 2.69 -49.59 -40.41
N CYS A 107 3.87 -49.65 -39.81
CA CYS A 107 5.14 -49.32 -40.48
C CYS A 107 5.42 -50.24 -41.67
N LEU A 108 5.21 -51.55 -41.55
CA LEU A 108 5.38 -52.50 -42.68
C LEU A 108 4.43 -52.17 -43.84
N HIS A 109 3.17 -51.87 -43.52
CA HIS A 109 2.16 -51.51 -44.52
C HIS A 109 2.42 -50.13 -45.16
N ALA A 110 2.92 -49.15 -44.40
CA ALA A 110 3.32 -47.85 -44.93
C ALA A 110 4.60 -47.94 -45.79
N TRP A 111 5.57 -48.77 -45.40
CA TRP A 111 6.77 -49.03 -46.21
C TRP A 111 6.42 -49.70 -47.54
N ALA A 112 5.48 -50.66 -47.54
CA ALA A 112 4.95 -51.26 -48.76
C ALA A 112 4.23 -50.25 -49.70
N ARG A 113 3.83 -49.09 -49.17
CA ARG A 113 3.28 -47.94 -49.93
C ARG A 113 4.32 -46.87 -50.31
N GLY A 114 5.60 -47.06 -49.96
CA GLY A 114 6.69 -46.15 -50.31
C GLY A 114 6.92 -44.99 -49.34
N CYS A 115 6.42 -45.06 -48.11
CA CYS A 115 6.73 -44.07 -47.07
C CYS A 115 8.23 -44.09 -46.67
N MET A 116 8.82 -42.91 -46.51
CA MET A 116 10.27 -42.74 -46.22
C MET A 116 10.57 -42.68 -44.71
N GLU A 117 9.55 -42.44 -43.89
CA GLU A 117 9.60 -42.33 -42.44
C GLU A 117 9.48 -43.70 -41.74
N ALA A 118 8.77 -44.64 -42.38
CA ALA A 118 8.52 -45.98 -41.84
C ALA A 118 9.78 -46.85 -41.62
N PRO A 119 10.84 -46.84 -42.47
CA PRO A 119 12.03 -47.66 -42.28
C PRO A 119 12.75 -47.44 -40.94
N VAL A 120 12.75 -46.20 -40.43
CA VAL A 120 13.40 -45.81 -39.16
C VAL A 120 12.90 -46.64 -37.98
N PHE A 121 11.65 -47.11 -38.02
CA PHE A 121 11.04 -47.93 -36.97
C PHE A 121 11.22 -49.43 -37.16
N LEU A 122 11.67 -49.86 -38.35
CA LEU A 122 11.82 -51.27 -38.73
C LEU A 122 13.29 -51.71 -38.76
N GLU A 123 14.23 -50.76 -38.75
CA GLU A 123 15.67 -51.00 -38.66
C GLU A 123 16.06 -51.90 -37.47
N ASN A 124 17.01 -52.80 -37.73
CA ASN A 124 17.53 -53.80 -36.78
C ASN A 124 16.40 -54.53 -36.02
N GLU A 125 15.47 -55.16 -36.77
CA GLU A 125 14.32 -55.88 -36.19
C GLU A 125 13.50 -55.01 -35.22
N CYS A 126 13.19 -53.78 -35.62
CA CYS A 126 12.43 -52.82 -34.81
C CYS A 126 13.05 -52.49 -33.43
N THR A 127 14.38 -52.54 -33.27
CA THR A 127 15.10 -52.16 -32.02
C THR A 127 14.53 -50.91 -31.37
N LEU A 128 14.44 -49.80 -32.12
CA LEU A 128 13.92 -48.53 -31.62
C LEU A 128 12.55 -48.70 -30.94
N LEU A 129 11.60 -49.39 -31.57
CA LEU A 129 10.28 -49.66 -30.97
C LEU A 129 10.37 -50.62 -29.78
N ARG A 130 11.18 -51.69 -29.85
CA ARG A 130 11.33 -52.66 -28.74
C ARG A 130 11.86 -52.01 -27.47
N ASP A 131 12.85 -51.15 -27.62
CA ASP A 131 13.53 -50.47 -26.50
C ASP A 131 12.61 -49.38 -25.91
N THR A 132 11.97 -48.56 -26.75
CA THR A 132 11.11 -47.45 -26.26
C THR A 132 9.78 -47.90 -25.66
N PHE A 133 9.24 -49.05 -26.09
CA PHE A 133 8.09 -49.70 -25.42
C PHE A 133 8.52 -50.54 -24.19
N SER A 134 9.81 -50.57 -23.83
CA SER A 134 10.38 -51.35 -22.72
C SER A 134 10.08 -52.85 -22.80
N LEU A 135 9.92 -53.39 -24.02
CA LEU A 135 9.58 -54.80 -24.24
C LEU A 135 10.78 -55.75 -24.14
N GLN A 136 12.00 -55.21 -24.12
CA GLN A 136 13.23 -56.00 -24.03
C GLN A 136 13.34 -56.74 -22.67
N ASP A 137 12.94 -56.11 -21.56
CA ASP A 137 12.84 -56.75 -20.24
C ASP A 137 11.65 -57.74 -20.13
N VAL A 138 10.65 -57.65 -21.01
CA VAL A 138 9.35 -58.37 -20.92
C VAL A 138 9.29 -59.60 -21.82
N LEU A 139 9.83 -59.52 -23.05
CA LEU A 139 9.71 -60.57 -24.07
C LEU A 139 11.00 -61.38 -24.30
N LEU A 140 12.16 -60.89 -23.85
CA LEU A 140 13.48 -61.44 -24.22
C LEU A 140 14.34 -61.90 -23.04
N ARG A 141 13.80 -61.92 -21.81
CA ARG A 141 14.52 -62.42 -20.62
C ARG A 141 14.31 -63.89 -20.35
N SER A 142 15.39 -64.59 -19.97
CA SER A 142 15.30 -65.89 -19.31
C SER A 142 14.86 -65.73 -17.85
N GLU A 143 14.25 -66.78 -17.30
CA GLU A 143 13.72 -66.82 -15.93
C GLU A 143 14.78 -66.55 -14.84
N GLU A 144 16.05 -66.80 -15.15
CA GLU A 144 17.21 -66.64 -14.26
C GLU A 144 17.62 -65.17 -14.04
N GLU A 145 17.41 -64.27 -15.00
CA GLU A 145 17.73 -62.84 -14.84
C GLU A 145 16.68 -62.07 -14.01
N LEU A 146 15.43 -62.51 -14.02
CA LEU A 146 14.35 -61.86 -13.26
C LEU A 146 14.60 -61.89 -11.74
N MET A 147 15.22 -62.97 -11.26
CA MET A 147 15.52 -63.18 -9.84
C MET A 147 16.70 -62.35 -9.33
N THR A 148 17.59 -61.87 -10.21
CA THR A 148 18.77 -61.07 -9.81
C THR A 148 18.49 -59.57 -9.78
N LYS A 149 17.64 -59.04 -10.69
CA LYS A 149 17.31 -57.59 -10.71
C LYS A 149 16.34 -57.14 -9.62
N GLN A 150 15.42 -57.99 -9.15
CA GLN A 150 14.42 -57.62 -8.13
C GLN A 150 15.02 -57.14 -6.80
N ALA A 151 16.29 -57.50 -6.51
CA ALA A 151 17.00 -57.06 -5.32
C ALA A 151 17.62 -55.65 -5.45
N SER A 152 17.93 -55.18 -6.66
CA SER A 152 18.68 -53.92 -6.90
C SER A 152 17.81 -52.70 -7.22
N GLU A 153 16.57 -52.89 -7.67
CA GLU A 153 15.70 -51.82 -8.21
C GLU A 153 14.73 -51.21 -7.16
N ARG A 154 14.97 -51.44 -5.86
CA ARG A 154 14.11 -50.94 -4.76
C ARG A 154 14.50 -49.57 -4.18
N VAL A 155 15.45 -48.84 -4.78
CA VAL A 155 15.90 -47.53 -4.31
C VAL A 155 16.08 -46.59 -5.51
N THR A 156 15.41 -45.42 -5.47
CA THR A 156 15.06 -44.49 -6.58
C THR A 156 13.83 -44.97 -7.38
N GLU A 157 12.81 -44.16 -7.67
CA GLU A 157 12.62 -42.70 -7.51
C GLU A 157 11.11 -42.36 -7.34
N GLY A 158 10.80 -41.12 -6.90
CA GLY A 158 9.43 -40.58 -6.93
C GLY A 158 8.59 -40.74 -5.64
N ALA A 159 8.04 -39.62 -5.15
CA ALA A 159 7.01 -39.66 -4.12
C ALA A 159 5.71 -40.21 -4.72
N ALA A 160 5.00 -41.08 -3.99
CA ALA A 160 3.75 -41.67 -4.44
C ALA A 160 2.71 -40.57 -4.74
N SER A 161 2.45 -40.32 -6.02
CA SER A 161 1.34 -39.48 -6.46
C SER A 161 0.04 -40.09 -5.93
N LYS A 162 -0.80 -39.30 -5.27
CA LYS A 162 -2.16 -39.74 -4.93
C LYS A 162 -2.83 -40.24 -6.22
N PRO A 163 -3.42 -41.44 -6.26
CA PRO A 163 -4.10 -41.91 -7.46
C PRO A 163 -5.19 -40.89 -7.83
N LYS A 164 -5.14 -40.36 -9.07
CA LYS A 164 -6.28 -39.61 -9.62
C LYS A 164 -7.51 -40.53 -9.48
N LYS A 165 -8.60 -40.04 -8.89
CA LYS A 165 -9.83 -40.82 -8.72
C LYS A 165 -10.44 -41.05 -10.11
N THR A 166 -10.03 -42.13 -10.78
CA THR A 166 -10.54 -42.48 -12.11
C THR A 166 -12.04 -42.74 -12.02
N ILE A 167 -12.83 -41.91 -12.71
CA ILE A 167 -14.28 -42.09 -12.81
C ILE A 167 -14.55 -43.45 -13.49
N GLY A 168 -15.30 -44.29 -12.80
CA GLY A 168 -15.58 -45.67 -13.19
C GLY A 168 -16.83 -45.82 -14.05
N LYS A 169 -16.92 -46.98 -14.72
CA LYS A 169 -18.14 -47.41 -15.43
C LYS A 169 -19.21 -47.84 -14.42
N MET A 170 -20.46 -47.45 -14.67
CA MET A 170 -21.59 -47.67 -13.76
C MET A 170 -22.61 -48.62 -14.40
N LYS A 171 -22.64 -49.88 -13.95
CA LYS A 171 -23.61 -50.88 -14.42
C LYS A 171 -24.88 -50.81 -13.58
N VAL A 172 -26.00 -50.41 -14.19
CA VAL A 172 -27.31 -50.20 -13.55
C VAL A 172 -28.32 -51.26 -14.00
N GLN A 173 -29.16 -51.71 -13.07
CA GLN A 173 -30.29 -52.61 -13.33
C GLN A 173 -31.47 -52.27 -12.41
N VAL A 174 -32.66 -52.10 -13.00
CA VAL A 174 -33.90 -51.89 -12.24
C VAL A 174 -34.46 -53.24 -11.78
N ARG A 175 -34.51 -53.46 -10.47
CA ARG A 175 -34.98 -54.73 -9.88
C ARG A 175 -36.47 -54.76 -9.59
N LYS A 176 -37.00 -53.71 -8.94
CA LYS A 176 -38.41 -53.60 -8.52
C LYS A 176 -38.82 -52.13 -8.41
N VAL A 177 -40.08 -51.82 -8.68
CA VAL A 177 -40.73 -50.53 -8.41
C VAL A 177 -41.86 -50.76 -7.41
N ARG A 178 -42.09 -49.83 -6.49
CA ARG A 178 -43.24 -49.80 -5.57
C ARG A 178 -43.79 -48.39 -5.48
N MET A 179 -45.07 -48.21 -5.83
CA MET A 179 -45.76 -46.92 -5.81
C MET A 179 -46.67 -46.74 -4.57
N SER A 180 -46.31 -47.39 -3.46
CA SER A 180 -47.01 -47.28 -2.17
C SER A 180 -46.09 -46.69 -1.10
N VAL A 181 -46.60 -45.71 -0.35
CA VAL A 181 -45.92 -45.14 0.82
C VAL A 181 -46.18 -46.02 2.04
N ASP A 182 -45.52 -47.18 2.10
CA ASP A 182 -45.43 -47.96 3.34
C ASP A 182 -44.57 -47.18 4.34
N MET A 183 -45.22 -46.56 5.31
CA MET A 183 -44.62 -45.70 6.32
C MET A 183 -43.78 -46.51 7.33
N PRO A 184 -42.45 -46.29 7.43
CA PRO A 184 -41.67 -46.89 8.50
C PRO A 184 -41.91 -46.15 9.83
N SER A 185 -42.11 -46.89 10.91
CA SER A 185 -42.43 -46.37 12.23
C SER A 185 -41.29 -45.52 12.83
N GLY A 186 -41.51 -44.21 12.97
CA GLY A 186 -40.61 -43.29 13.69
C GLY A 186 -41.28 -41.92 13.91
N CYS A 187 -41.55 -41.56 15.17
CA CYS A 187 -42.39 -40.42 15.53
C CYS A 187 -41.79 -39.03 15.19
N ASN A 188 -42.64 -38.08 14.77
CA ASN A 188 -43.04 -36.99 15.67
C ASN A 188 -44.33 -36.27 15.24
N PHE A 189 -44.89 -35.49 16.16
CA PHE A 189 -46.32 -35.20 16.29
C PHE A 189 -46.81 -33.90 15.64
N SER A 190 -48.04 -33.92 15.12
CA SER A 190 -49.02 -32.85 15.32
C SER A 190 -50.48 -33.34 15.19
N SER A 191 -51.35 -32.87 16.09
CA SER A 191 -52.84 -32.93 16.10
C SER A 191 -53.56 -34.30 16.05
N LEU A 192 -54.24 -34.63 17.16
CA LEU A 192 -55.35 -35.60 17.26
C LEU A 192 -56.71 -34.91 17.01
N PRO A 193 -57.77 -35.68 16.69
CA PRO A 193 -58.83 -35.80 17.69
C PRO A 193 -59.49 -37.21 17.85
N VAL A 194 -59.73 -37.56 19.13
CA VAL A 194 -60.92 -38.26 19.68
C VAL A 194 -61.33 -39.66 19.14
N VAL A 195 -60.62 -40.69 19.62
CA VAL A 195 -61.11 -41.71 20.60
C VAL A 195 -62.48 -42.42 20.42
N LYS A 196 -62.44 -43.76 20.46
CA LYS A 196 -63.29 -44.60 21.34
C LYS A 196 -62.41 -45.55 22.18
N PHE A 197 -62.70 -45.72 23.47
CA PHE A 197 -61.67 -46.01 24.49
C PHE A 197 -61.81 -47.34 25.26
N ASP A 198 -62.72 -48.23 24.87
CA ASP A 198 -63.21 -49.28 25.80
C ASP A 198 -62.49 -50.64 25.71
N SER A 199 -61.69 -50.91 24.67
CA SER A 199 -60.93 -52.17 24.57
C SER A 199 -59.56 -52.13 25.28
N VAL A 200 -58.99 -50.94 25.46
CA VAL A 200 -57.62 -50.74 25.96
C VAL A 200 -57.55 -50.77 27.50
N ARG A 201 -58.65 -50.42 28.19
CA ARG A 201 -58.70 -50.27 29.64
C ARG A 201 -58.44 -51.56 30.43
N HIS A 202 -58.80 -52.72 29.87
CA HIS A 202 -58.58 -54.03 30.50
C HIS A 202 -57.18 -54.63 30.30
N ARG A 203 -56.35 -54.07 29.39
CA ARG A 203 -54.97 -54.56 29.18
C ARG A 203 -53.91 -53.68 29.85
N LEU A 204 -54.21 -52.40 30.14
CA LEU A 204 -53.28 -51.54 30.87
C LEU A 204 -53.13 -51.90 32.36
N SER A 205 -54.19 -52.44 33.01
CA SER A 205 -54.15 -52.80 34.44
C SER A 205 -53.08 -53.85 34.78
N ASN A 206 -52.82 -54.81 33.88
CA ASN A 206 -51.85 -55.88 34.10
C ASN A 206 -50.40 -55.45 33.82
N VAL A 207 -50.20 -54.39 33.04
CA VAL A 207 -48.87 -53.81 32.78
C VAL A 207 -48.50 -52.81 33.90
N GLN A 208 -49.48 -52.05 34.39
CA GLN A 208 -49.28 -51.02 35.41
C GLN A 208 -48.85 -51.60 36.77
N SER A 209 -49.24 -52.84 37.11
CA SER A 209 -48.81 -53.56 38.32
C SER A 209 -47.37 -54.10 38.25
N SER A 210 -46.84 -54.33 37.05
CA SER A 210 -45.46 -54.83 36.85
C SER A 210 -44.42 -53.70 36.76
N ILE A 211 -44.86 -52.48 36.44
CA ILE A 211 -43.98 -51.30 36.31
C ILE A 211 -43.78 -50.60 37.67
N THR A 212 -44.78 -50.60 38.56
CA THR A 212 -44.67 -49.97 39.88
C THR A 212 -43.67 -50.66 40.81
N SER A 213 -43.58 -51.99 40.80
CA SER A 213 -42.63 -52.74 41.64
C SER A 213 -41.16 -52.55 41.22
N GLY A 214 -40.90 -52.36 39.92
CA GLY A 214 -39.56 -52.05 39.40
C GLY A 214 -39.07 -50.64 39.80
N TRP A 215 -39.97 -49.65 39.80
CA TRP A 215 -39.61 -48.26 40.10
C TRP A 215 -39.32 -47.98 41.59
N GLU A 216 -39.95 -48.70 42.52
CA GLU A 216 -39.64 -48.60 43.97
C GLU A 216 -38.24 -49.14 44.34
N SER A 217 -37.66 -49.99 43.48
CA SER A 217 -36.31 -50.53 43.66
C SER A 217 -35.22 -49.54 43.24
N VAL A 218 -35.46 -48.74 42.19
CA VAL A 218 -34.50 -47.74 41.69
C VAL A 218 -34.47 -46.46 42.55
N ARG A 219 -35.61 -46.07 43.15
CA ARG A 219 -35.69 -44.90 44.04
C ARG A 219 -34.88 -44.99 45.33
N ARG A 220 -34.39 -46.18 45.73
CA ARG A 220 -33.58 -46.36 46.95
C ARG A 220 -32.08 -46.10 46.79
N VAL A 221 -31.60 -45.72 45.60
CA VAL A 221 -30.15 -45.56 45.33
C VAL A 221 -29.70 -44.08 45.21
N GLN A 222 -30.62 -43.10 45.27
CA GLN A 222 -30.30 -41.66 45.15
C GLN A 222 -30.71 -40.81 46.37
N VAL A 223 -30.34 -41.23 47.60
CA VAL A 223 -30.33 -40.32 48.77
C VAL A 223 -29.15 -40.64 49.69
N ALA A 224 -28.00 -39.98 49.48
CA ALA A 224 -27.03 -39.62 50.53
C ALA A 224 -25.92 -38.74 49.95
N THR A 225 -25.85 -37.49 50.41
CA THR A 225 -24.80 -36.53 50.05
C THR A 225 -23.56 -36.75 50.90
N HIS A 226 -22.36 -36.93 50.31
CA HIS A 226 -21.10 -36.28 50.71
C HIS A 226 -19.92 -36.76 49.85
N VAL A 227 -19.07 -35.82 49.41
CA VAL A 227 -17.87 -36.08 48.60
C VAL A 227 -16.62 -36.03 49.48
N PRO A 228 -15.74 -37.06 49.43
CA PRO A 228 -14.31 -36.92 49.70
C PRO A 228 -13.55 -36.73 48.38
N PRO A 229 -12.51 -35.87 48.32
CA PRO A 229 -11.71 -35.69 47.11
C PRO A 229 -10.85 -36.93 46.82
N ASN A 230 -10.58 -37.16 45.52
CA ASN A 230 -9.75 -38.24 44.95
C ASN A 230 -10.36 -39.66 44.97
N SER A 231 -11.30 -39.94 44.05
CA SER A 231 -11.47 -41.28 43.48
C SER A 231 -11.95 -41.23 42.03
N SER A 232 -11.61 -42.26 41.24
CA SER A 232 -11.78 -42.29 39.78
C SER A 232 -13.19 -42.73 39.34
N PHE A 233 -13.75 -42.06 38.33
CA PHE A 233 -15.12 -42.24 37.80
C PHE A 233 -15.41 -43.61 37.12
N SER A 234 -14.49 -44.57 37.11
CA SER A 234 -14.58 -45.79 36.30
C SER A 234 -15.53 -46.89 36.81
N LYS A 235 -15.99 -46.83 38.07
CA LYS A 235 -16.82 -47.90 38.67
C LYS A 235 -18.33 -47.73 38.57
N HIS A 236 -18.85 -46.51 38.40
CA HIS A 236 -20.30 -46.28 38.28
C HIS A 236 -20.81 -46.40 36.83
N SER A 237 -20.00 -46.06 35.84
CA SER A 237 -20.32 -46.29 34.42
C SER A 237 -20.48 -47.79 34.10
N LEU A 238 -19.62 -48.64 34.67
CA LEU A 238 -19.65 -50.08 34.41
C LEU A 238 -20.91 -50.76 34.97
N ALA A 239 -21.37 -50.36 36.16
CA ALA A 239 -22.62 -50.85 36.75
C ALA A 239 -23.85 -50.41 35.92
N TYR A 240 -23.84 -49.18 35.40
CA TYR A 240 -24.90 -48.67 34.53
C TYR A 240 -24.95 -49.40 33.17
N MET A 241 -23.78 -49.72 32.59
CA MET A 241 -23.68 -50.56 31.39
C MET A 241 -24.13 -52.01 31.64
N GLN A 242 -23.81 -52.61 32.78
CA GLN A 242 -24.23 -53.98 33.08
C GLN A 242 -25.75 -54.09 33.33
N ALA A 243 -26.36 -53.12 34.02
CA ALA A 243 -27.81 -53.09 34.21
C ALA A 243 -28.58 -52.89 32.88
N SER A 244 -28.12 -51.96 32.02
CA SER A 244 -28.71 -51.74 30.70
C SER A 244 -28.52 -52.92 29.74
N ALA A 245 -27.36 -53.60 29.77
CA ALA A 245 -27.14 -54.82 28.99
C ALA A 245 -28.04 -55.99 29.41
N GLN A 246 -28.34 -56.14 30.71
CA GLN A 246 -29.28 -57.15 31.19
C GLN A 246 -30.73 -56.82 30.82
N TYR A 247 -31.14 -55.54 30.92
CA TYR A 247 -32.45 -55.07 30.47
C TYR A 247 -32.67 -55.32 28.98
N ILE A 248 -31.71 -54.96 28.12
CA ILE A 248 -31.77 -55.20 26.67
C ILE A 248 -31.83 -56.71 26.37
N LYS A 249 -31.10 -57.57 27.10
CA LYS A 249 -31.21 -59.03 26.95
C LYS A 249 -32.59 -59.58 27.32
N GLN A 250 -33.24 -59.09 28.38
CA GLN A 250 -34.58 -59.55 28.76
C GLN A 250 -35.67 -59.05 27.81
N VAL A 251 -35.62 -57.78 27.38
CA VAL A 251 -36.55 -57.22 26.39
C VAL A 251 -36.37 -57.90 25.02
N SER A 252 -35.13 -58.19 24.61
CA SER A 252 -34.84 -58.98 23.41
C SER A 252 -35.33 -60.43 23.50
N GLY A 253 -35.39 -61.02 24.70
CA GLY A 253 -35.92 -62.36 24.92
C GLY A 253 -37.45 -62.41 24.74
N LEU A 254 -38.16 -61.44 25.34
CA LEU A 254 -39.62 -61.32 25.24
C LEU A 254 -40.10 -61.00 23.81
N LEU A 255 -39.40 -60.10 23.09
CA LEU A 255 -39.73 -59.84 21.67
C LEU A 255 -39.50 -61.06 20.77
N LYS A 256 -38.51 -61.91 21.06
CA LYS A 256 -38.26 -63.12 20.27
C LYS A 256 -39.36 -64.19 20.41
N VAL A 257 -40.04 -64.26 21.55
CA VAL A 257 -41.14 -65.21 21.78
C VAL A 257 -42.46 -64.73 21.16
N GLY A 258 -42.69 -63.41 21.07
CA GLY A 258 -43.87 -62.83 20.42
C GLY A 258 -43.86 -62.92 18.89
N VAL A 259 -42.70 -63.09 18.25
CA VAL A 259 -42.55 -63.11 16.78
C VAL A 259 -42.65 -64.53 16.19
N THR A 260 -42.59 -65.57 17.02
CA THR A 260 -42.67 -66.98 16.56
C THR A 260 -44.08 -67.56 16.40
N THR A 261 -45.15 -66.81 16.75
CA THR A 261 -46.54 -67.31 16.74
C THR A 261 -47.48 -66.61 15.74
N LEU A 262 -46.95 -65.82 14.80
CA LEU A 262 -47.72 -65.22 13.70
C LEU A 262 -47.13 -65.58 12.32
N ARG A 263 -46.77 -66.85 12.15
CA ARG A 263 -46.29 -67.42 10.87
C ARG A 263 -47.25 -68.46 10.31
N SER A 264 -48.54 -68.10 10.20
CA SER A 264 -49.58 -68.94 9.58
C SER A 264 -50.87 -68.16 9.25
N SER A 265 -50.88 -67.42 8.14
CA SER A 265 -52.11 -67.02 7.44
C SER A 265 -51.82 -66.68 5.99
N SER A 266 -52.47 -67.43 5.09
CA SER A 266 -52.76 -67.19 3.66
C SER A 266 -51.93 -66.18 2.85
N ALA A 267 -51.44 -66.64 1.71
CA ALA A 267 -51.16 -65.78 0.57
C ALA A 267 -52.48 -65.25 -0.01
N ASP A 268 -52.54 -63.95 -0.29
CA ASP A 268 -53.47 -63.34 -1.23
C ASP A 268 -52.64 -62.71 -2.36
N GLU A 269 -52.98 -63.03 -3.61
CA GLU A 269 -52.28 -62.55 -4.79
C GLU A 269 -52.62 -61.08 -5.06
N ILE A 270 -51.67 -60.18 -4.84
CA ILE A 270 -51.76 -58.79 -5.30
C ILE A 270 -51.17 -58.71 -6.71
N GLN A 271 -51.98 -58.26 -7.67
CA GLN A 271 -51.59 -58.12 -9.08
C GLN A 271 -50.32 -57.29 -9.24
N GLN A 272 -49.41 -57.80 -10.08
CA GLN A 272 -48.09 -57.21 -10.30
C GLN A 272 -48.19 -56.11 -11.37
N GLU A 273 -48.44 -54.87 -10.95
CA GLU A 273 -48.42 -53.71 -11.87
C GLU A 273 -47.05 -53.58 -12.55
N THR A 274 -47.05 -53.60 -13.90
CA THR A 274 -45.83 -53.59 -14.71
C THR A 274 -45.47 -52.16 -15.10
N TYR A 275 -44.63 -51.50 -14.31
CA TYR A 275 -44.13 -50.15 -14.63
C TYR A 275 -43.05 -50.19 -15.70
N SER A 276 -42.85 -49.09 -16.43
CA SER A 276 -41.71 -48.89 -17.32
C SER A 276 -40.78 -47.81 -16.78
N CYS A 277 -39.46 -47.97 -16.95
CA CYS A 277 -38.46 -46.99 -16.51
C CYS A 277 -37.68 -46.48 -17.72
N LYS A 278 -37.44 -45.16 -17.78
CA LYS A 278 -36.58 -44.49 -18.75
C LYS A 278 -35.39 -43.90 -18.01
N LEU A 279 -34.20 -44.40 -18.29
CA LEU A 279 -32.95 -44.00 -17.63
C LEU A 279 -32.12 -43.11 -18.56
N ARG A 280 -31.54 -42.05 -18.01
CA ARG A 280 -30.54 -41.22 -18.68
C ARG A 280 -29.57 -40.63 -17.64
N LEU A 281 -28.38 -40.23 -18.08
CA LEU A 281 -27.56 -39.32 -17.29
C LEU A 281 -28.04 -37.88 -17.52
N LYS A 282 -27.60 -36.97 -16.65
CA LYS A 282 -27.82 -35.54 -16.83
C LYS A 282 -26.85 -34.94 -17.85
N SER A 283 -25.69 -35.58 -18.02
CA SER A 283 -24.67 -35.32 -19.05
C SER A 283 -25.02 -35.84 -20.46
N SER A 284 -25.83 -36.89 -20.59
CA SER A 284 -26.22 -37.46 -21.89
C SER A 284 -27.32 -36.63 -22.59
N PRO A 285 -27.29 -36.51 -23.93
CA PRO A 285 -28.31 -35.77 -24.69
C PRO A 285 -29.71 -36.36 -24.51
N GLU A 286 -30.76 -35.54 -24.71
CA GLU A 286 -32.14 -35.94 -24.39
C GLU A 286 -32.70 -37.10 -25.22
N ASP A 287 -32.08 -37.40 -26.37
CA ASP A 287 -32.45 -38.54 -27.22
C ASP A 287 -31.88 -39.89 -26.73
N ASP A 288 -30.84 -39.90 -25.88
CA ASP A 288 -30.11 -41.10 -25.46
C ASP A 288 -30.75 -41.76 -24.21
N VAL A 289 -32.06 -42.00 -24.30
CA VAL A 289 -32.88 -42.53 -23.20
C VAL A 289 -32.98 -44.03 -23.29
N VAL A 290 -32.49 -44.73 -22.26
CA VAL A 290 -32.50 -46.19 -22.18
C VAL A 290 -33.80 -46.67 -21.51
N PRO A 291 -34.72 -47.33 -22.24
CA PRO A 291 -35.86 -48.00 -21.62
C PRO A 291 -35.41 -49.27 -20.90
N MET A 292 -35.88 -49.49 -19.68
CA MET A 292 -35.66 -50.72 -18.91
C MET A 292 -36.94 -51.19 -18.24
N GLN A 293 -37.16 -52.50 -18.21
CA GLN A 293 -38.30 -53.11 -17.53
C GLN A 293 -37.92 -53.58 -16.11
N PRO A 294 -38.63 -53.16 -15.05
CA PRO A 294 -38.33 -53.57 -13.68
C PRO A 294 -38.39 -55.09 -13.49
N GLY A 295 -37.26 -55.69 -13.16
CA GLY A 295 -37.15 -57.12 -12.91
C GLY A 295 -36.88 -57.99 -14.14
N SER A 296 -36.70 -57.41 -15.33
CA SER A 296 -36.33 -58.15 -16.56
C SER A 296 -34.98 -58.86 -16.48
N GLY A 297 -34.09 -58.38 -15.60
CA GLY A 297 -32.69 -58.82 -15.55
C GLY A 297 -31.77 -58.04 -16.49
N GLU A 298 -32.30 -57.11 -17.30
CA GLU A 298 -31.51 -56.21 -18.13
C GLU A 298 -30.53 -55.39 -17.29
N THR A 299 -29.35 -55.09 -17.84
CA THR A 299 -28.33 -54.24 -17.23
C THR A 299 -27.79 -53.30 -18.28
N HIS A 300 -27.83 -51.99 -18.04
CA HIS A 300 -27.17 -51.00 -18.88
C HIS A 300 -25.87 -50.52 -18.23
N VAL A 301 -24.88 -50.11 -19.04
CA VAL A 301 -23.62 -49.53 -18.54
C VAL A 301 -23.60 -48.05 -18.92
N PHE A 302 -23.61 -47.21 -17.90
CA PHE A 302 -23.50 -45.75 -18.04
C PHE A 302 -22.06 -45.31 -17.78
N PHE A 303 -21.64 -44.27 -18.49
CA PHE A 303 -20.32 -43.65 -18.38
C PHE A 303 -20.52 -42.20 -17.92
N PRO A 304 -20.50 -41.93 -16.60
CA PRO A 304 -20.73 -40.58 -16.09
C PRO A 304 -19.52 -39.69 -16.38
N ASP A 305 -19.77 -38.44 -16.78
CA ASP A 305 -18.70 -37.48 -17.13
C ASP A 305 -17.99 -36.93 -15.89
N SER A 306 -18.67 -36.91 -14.73
CA SER A 306 -18.08 -36.55 -13.43
C SER A 306 -18.74 -37.30 -12.26
N LEU A 307 -18.14 -37.25 -11.07
CA LEU A 307 -18.80 -37.74 -9.84
C LEU A 307 -20.01 -36.87 -9.42
N GLY A 308 -20.11 -35.63 -9.93
CA GLY A 308 -21.25 -34.73 -9.71
C GLY A 308 -22.39 -34.90 -10.72
N ASP A 309 -22.30 -35.90 -11.60
CA ASP A 309 -23.36 -36.27 -12.54
C ASP A 309 -24.53 -36.95 -11.82
N ASP A 310 -25.74 -36.84 -12.38
CA ASP A 310 -26.97 -37.37 -11.82
C ASP A 310 -27.55 -38.43 -12.76
N LEU A 311 -27.83 -39.63 -12.23
CA LEU A 311 -28.66 -40.61 -12.92
C LEU A 311 -30.14 -40.24 -12.73
N ILE A 312 -30.83 -39.95 -13.82
CA ILE A 312 -32.26 -39.60 -13.84
C ILE A 312 -33.05 -40.82 -14.32
N ILE A 313 -34.07 -41.21 -13.56
CA ILE A 313 -34.98 -42.30 -13.91
C ILE A 313 -36.42 -41.80 -13.89
N ASP A 314 -37.04 -41.72 -15.06
CA ASP A 314 -38.46 -41.41 -15.21
C ASP A 314 -39.27 -42.72 -15.21
N VAL A 315 -40.17 -42.86 -14.23
CA VAL A 315 -41.02 -44.05 -14.04
C VAL A 315 -42.42 -43.76 -14.61
N SER A 316 -42.94 -44.65 -15.45
CA SER A 316 -44.27 -44.53 -16.08
C SER A 316 -45.10 -45.81 -15.91
N ASP A 317 -46.43 -45.67 -15.93
CA ASP A 317 -47.35 -46.81 -15.84
C ASP A 317 -47.42 -47.64 -17.14
N THR A 318 -48.23 -48.71 -17.13
CA THR A 318 -48.50 -49.57 -18.30
C THR A 318 -49.14 -48.83 -19.49
N LYS A 319 -49.63 -47.60 -19.29
CA LYS A 319 -50.29 -46.75 -20.29
C LYS A 319 -49.39 -45.58 -20.73
N GLY A 320 -48.15 -45.52 -20.24
CA GLY A 320 -47.18 -44.47 -20.55
C GLY A 320 -47.38 -43.16 -19.79
N LYS A 321 -48.21 -43.14 -18.74
CA LYS A 321 -48.40 -41.95 -17.90
C LYS A 321 -47.23 -41.81 -16.90
N PRO A 322 -46.60 -40.63 -16.75
CA PRO A 322 -45.52 -40.45 -15.78
C PRO A 322 -46.04 -40.60 -14.34
N CYS A 323 -45.39 -41.48 -13.58
CA CYS A 323 -45.69 -41.76 -12.17
C CYS A 323 -44.83 -40.91 -11.23
N GLY A 324 -43.57 -40.67 -11.62
CA GLY A 324 -42.59 -39.85 -10.88
C GLY A 324 -41.17 -40.04 -11.42
N ARG A 325 -40.25 -39.24 -10.88
CA ARG A 325 -38.83 -39.18 -11.23
C ARG A 325 -37.96 -39.57 -10.03
N VAL A 326 -36.82 -40.18 -10.32
CA VAL A 326 -35.73 -40.43 -9.39
C VAL A 326 -34.51 -39.67 -9.89
N VAL A 327 -33.81 -38.97 -8.99
CA VAL A 327 -32.52 -38.34 -9.27
C VAL A 327 -31.52 -38.92 -8.28
N ALA A 328 -30.45 -39.52 -8.79
CA ALA A 328 -29.52 -40.29 -7.99
C ALA A 328 -28.06 -39.94 -8.34
N GLN A 329 -27.38 -39.25 -7.40
CA GLN A 329 -26.03 -38.71 -7.60
C GLN A 329 -24.97 -39.81 -7.73
N VAL A 330 -24.14 -39.74 -8.77
CA VAL A 330 -23.07 -40.72 -9.03
C VAL A 330 -22.07 -40.80 -7.87
N ALA A 331 -21.74 -39.69 -7.21
CA ALA A 331 -20.90 -39.66 -6.00
C ALA A 331 -21.43 -40.62 -4.91
N THR A 332 -22.74 -40.57 -4.62
CA THR A 332 -23.36 -41.42 -3.57
C THR A 332 -23.40 -42.90 -3.93
N MET A 333 -23.27 -43.24 -5.23
CA MET A 333 -23.12 -44.62 -5.69
C MET A 333 -21.66 -45.11 -5.67
N ALA A 334 -20.69 -44.19 -5.72
CA ALA A 334 -19.27 -44.49 -5.76
C ALA A 334 -18.63 -44.66 -4.37
N GLU A 335 -19.20 -44.07 -3.31
CA GLU A 335 -18.60 -44.09 -1.96
C GLU A 335 -18.71 -45.43 -1.21
N GLU A 336 -19.69 -46.28 -1.54
CA GLU A 336 -19.98 -47.51 -0.79
C GLU A 336 -20.16 -48.75 -1.71
N PRO A 337 -19.08 -49.23 -2.38
CA PRO A 337 -19.14 -50.30 -3.39
C PRO A 337 -19.54 -51.70 -2.85
N ALA A 338 -19.64 -51.86 -1.53
CA ALA A 338 -20.06 -53.11 -0.89
C ALA A 338 -21.58 -53.34 -1.01
N ASP A 339 -22.40 -52.29 -0.97
CA ASP A 339 -23.86 -52.41 -1.02
C ASP A 339 -24.40 -52.04 -2.41
N LYS A 340 -24.40 -53.07 -3.27
CA LYS A 340 -24.75 -53.00 -4.69
C LYS A 340 -26.26 -52.93 -4.96
N LEU A 341 -27.13 -52.94 -3.94
CA LEU A 341 -28.59 -53.02 -4.07
C LEU A 341 -29.29 -52.02 -3.13
N ARG A 342 -29.74 -50.88 -3.69
CA ARG A 342 -30.32 -49.78 -2.90
C ARG A 342 -31.74 -49.43 -3.31
N TRP A 343 -32.53 -49.00 -2.34
CA TRP A 343 -33.83 -48.38 -2.57
C TRP A 343 -33.69 -46.86 -2.69
N TRP A 344 -34.21 -46.31 -3.78
CA TRP A 344 -34.24 -44.88 -4.07
C TRP A 344 -35.67 -44.36 -4.05
N SER A 345 -35.87 -43.15 -3.55
CA SER A 345 -37.18 -42.48 -3.50
C SER A 345 -37.61 -41.97 -4.87
N ILE A 346 -38.89 -42.18 -5.22
CA ILE A 346 -39.54 -41.66 -6.42
C ILE A 346 -40.36 -40.43 -6.03
N TYR A 347 -40.10 -39.29 -6.67
CA TYR A 347 -40.76 -38.01 -6.41
C TYR A 347 -41.61 -37.56 -7.60
N ARG A 348 -42.72 -36.85 -7.36
CA ARG A 348 -43.55 -36.24 -8.42
C ARG A 348 -43.23 -34.76 -8.56
N GLU A 349 -42.69 -34.38 -9.71
CA GLU A 349 -42.48 -32.99 -10.09
C GLU A 349 -43.78 -32.34 -10.60
N PRO A 350 -44.01 -31.03 -10.37
CA PRO A 350 -43.14 -30.06 -9.68
C PRO A 350 -43.34 -29.98 -8.16
N GLU A 351 -44.24 -30.78 -7.58
CA GLU A 351 -44.65 -30.67 -6.17
C GLU A 351 -43.70 -31.38 -5.18
N HIS A 352 -42.69 -32.10 -5.69
CA HIS A 352 -41.70 -32.87 -4.92
C HIS A 352 -42.31 -33.89 -3.93
N GLU A 353 -43.53 -34.37 -4.20
CA GLU A 353 -44.24 -35.36 -3.38
C GLU A 353 -43.56 -36.74 -3.48
N LEU A 354 -43.32 -37.42 -2.35
CA LEU A 354 -42.79 -38.80 -2.33
C LEU A 354 -43.90 -39.80 -2.71
N VAL A 355 -43.85 -40.35 -3.93
CA VAL A 355 -44.90 -41.24 -4.46
C VAL A 355 -44.51 -42.72 -4.42
N GLY A 356 -43.23 -43.06 -4.26
CA GLY A 356 -42.81 -44.46 -4.22
C GLY A 356 -41.33 -44.69 -3.96
N ARG A 357 -40.88 -45.93 -4.18
CA ARG A 357 -39.46 -46.31 -4.16
C ARG A 357 -39.12 -47.30 -5.29
N ILE A 358 -37.93 -47.13 -5.88
CA ILE A 358 -37.34 -48.03 -6.88
C ILE A 358 -36.15 -48.77 -6.27
N HIS A 359 -35.97 -50.04 -6.61
CA HIS A 359 -34.83 -50.86 -6.17
C HIS A 359 -33.84 -50.98 -7.33
N LEU A 360 -32.66 -50.39 -7.19
CA LEU A 360 -31.61 -50.41 -8.20
C LEU A 360 -30.48 -51.33 -7.75
N TYR A 361 -30.06 -52.23 -8.64
CA TYR A 361 -28.73 -52.81 -8.59
C TYR A 361 -27.78 -51.83 -9.29
N VAL A 362 -26.76 -51.36 -8.58
CA VAL A 362 -25.71 -50.51 -9.15
C VAL A 362 -24.35 -51.10 -8.80
N GLN A 363 -23.54 -51.33 -9.83
CA GLN A 363 -22.15 -51.70 -9.69
C GLN A 363 -21.27 -50.63 -10.35
N TYR A 364 -20.61 -49.83 -9.52
CA TYR A 364 -19.57 -48.91 -9.94
C TYR A 364 -18.22 -49.64 -9.96
N THR A 365 -17.45 -49.50 -11.03
CA THR A 365 -16.12 -50.14 -11.18
C THR A 365 -15.11 -49.15 -11.72
N THR A 366 -14.05 -48.89 -10.95
CA THR A 366 -12.93 -48.01 -11.35
C THR A 366 -11.82 -48.82 -12.02
N ALA A 367 -10.95 -48.17 -12.78
CA ALA A 367 -9.89 -48.84 -13.54
C ALA A 367 -8.88 -49.62 -12.66
N ALA A 368 -8.78 -49.27 -11.37
CA ALA A 368 -7.87 -49.94 -10.43
C ALA A 368 -8.39 -51.31 -9.92
N ASP A 369 -9.69 -51.60 -10.05
CA ASP A 369 -10.31 -52.84 -9.55
C ASP A 369 -10.27 -54.00 -10.56
N GLU A 370 -9.85 -53.80 -11.81
CA GLU A 370 -9.76 -54.88 -12.82
C GLU A 370 -8.52 -55.79 -12.67
N ASN A 371 -8.05 -55.98 -11.43
CA ASN A 371 -7.07 -57.01 -11.13
C ASN A 371 -7.70 -58.42 -11.29
N ASN A 372 -7.27 -59.12 -12.33
CA ASN A 372 -7.62 -60.50 -12.74
C ASN A 372 -8.84 -60.68 -13.66
N THR A 373 -8.82 -60.11 -14.86
CA THR A 373 -9.37 -60.81 -16.04
C THR A 373 -8.35 -60.86 -17.18
N LYS A 374 -8.18 -62.05 -17.77
CA LYS A 374 -7.09 -62.35 -18.72
C LYS A 374 -7.35 -61.76 -20.10
N TYR A 375 -6.32 -61.19 -20.72
CA TYR A 375 -6.17 -60.94 -22.16
C TYR A 375 -7.44 -60.41 -22.89
N GLY A 376 -7.83 -59.18 -22.57
CA GLY A 376 -8.91 -58.47 -23.27
C GLY A 376 -8.46 -57.80 -24.58
N SER A 377 -9.44 -57.42 -25.40
CA SER A 377 -9.25 -56.53 -26.56
C SER A 377 -8.92 -55.10 -26.11
N VAL A 378 -7.96 -54.47 -26.78
CA VAL A 378 -7.52 -53.10 -26.48
C VAL A 378 -8.24 -52.13 -27.42
N ALA A 379 -8.84 -51.07 -26.87
CA ALA A 379 -9.44 -50.00 -27.66
C ALA A 379 -8.36 -49.18 -28.38
N GLU A 380 -8.67 -48.69 -29.58
CA GLU A 380 -7.75 -47.98 -30.46
C GLU A 380 -7.22 -46.68 -29.82
N THR A 381 -8.05 -46.01 -29.02
CA THR A 381 -7.68 -44.86 -28.19
C THR A 381 -6.69 -45.21 -27.08
N VAL A 382 -6.84 -46.37 -26.44
CA VAL A 382 -5.91 -46.88 -25.41
C VAL A 382 -4.58 -47.26 -26.03
N ALA A 383 -4.59 -47.89 -27.20
CA ALA A 383 -3.36 -48.18 -27.93
C ALA A 383 -2.65 -46.88 -28.33
N TYR A 384 -3.38 -45.90 -28.87
CA TYR A 384 -2.83 -44.57 -29.21
C TYR A 384 -2.23 -43.85 -28.00
N ASP A 385 -2.90 -43.86 -26.84
CA ASP A 385 -2.38 -43.26 -25.59
C ASP A 385 -0.99 -43.83 -25.23
N ILE A 386 -0.76 -45.13 -25.43
CA ILE A 386 0.53 -45.78 -25.19
C ILE A 386 1.57 -45.38 -26.25
N VAL A 387 1.21 -45.37 -27.54
CA VAL A 387 2.13 -44.94 -28.62
C VAL A 387 2.57 -43.49 -28.41
N LEU A 388 1.65 -42.62 -27.97
CA LEU A 388 1.92 -41.21 -27.66
C LEU A 388 2.83 -41.07 -26.45
N GLU A 389 2.57 -41.79 -25.36
CA GLU A 389 3.45 -41.83 -24.19
C GLU A 389 4.88 -42.27 -24.57
N VAL A 390 5.00 -43.32 -25.39
CA VAL A 390 6.30 -43.82 -25.89
C VAL A 390 7.00 -42.77 -26.76
N ALA A 391 6.28 -42.12 -27.68
CA ALA A 391 6.83 -41.06 -28.52
C ALA A 391 7.33 -39.86 -27.69
N MET A 392 6.55 -39.43 -26.68
CA MET A 392 6.93 -38.33 -25.80
C MET A 392 8.16 -38.66 -24.94
N LYS A 393 8.29 -39.92 -24.48
CA LYS A 393 9.49 -40.42 -23.78
C LYS A 393 10.70 -40.47 -24.71
N ALA A 394 10.56 -41.02 -25.92
CA ALA A 394 11.63 -41.15 -26.91
C ALA A 394 12.17 -39.80 -27.42
N GLN A 395 11.33 -38.76 -27.44
CA GLN A 395 11.74 -37.40 -27.82
C GLN A 395 12.09 -36.50 -26.63
N HIS A 396 12.10 -37.04 -25.41
CA HIS A 396 12.33 -36.30 -24.16
C HIS A 396 11.49 -35.01 -24.09
N ILE A 397 10.18 -35.13 -24.31
CA ILE A 397 9.25 -34.00 -24.17
C ILE A 397 9.22 -33.55 -22.71
N GLN A 398 9.58 -32.30 -22.50
CA GLN A 398 9.79 -31.69 -21.19
C GLN A 398 9.61 -30.16 -21.29
N GLN A 399 9.81 -29.46 -20.18
CA GLN A 399 9.80 -28.01 -20.09
C GLN A 399 10.67 -27.36 -21.20
N ARG A 400 10.09 -26.46 -22.01
CA ARG A 400 10.67 -25.84 -23.24
C ARG A 400 10.92 -26.77 -24.46
N ASN A 401 10.71 -28.08 -24.35
CA ASN A 401 10.73 -29.01 -25.49
C ASN A 401 9.35 -29.64 -25.67
N LEU A 402 8.44 -28.87 -26.27
CA LEU A 402 7.00 -29.17 -26.27
C LEU A 402 6.46 -29.70 -27.60
N VAL A 403 7.29 -29.82 -28.65
CA VAL A 403 6.83 -30.14 -30.02
C VAL A 403 7.40 -31.46 -30.49
N LEU A 404 6.53 -32.42 -30.80
CA LEU A 404 6.92 -33.67 -31.48
C LEU A 404 7.39 -33.38 -32.91
N GLN A 405 8.55 -33.93 -33.30
CA GLN A 405 9.18 -33.69 -34.61
C GLN A 405 9.57 -35.00 -35.33
N GLY A 406 9.71 -34.93 -36.66
CA GLY A 406 10.21 -36.06 -37.47
C GLY A 406 9.32 -37.31 -37.43
N SER A 407 9.97 -38.48 -37.47
CA SER A 407 9.32 -39.79 -37.68
C SER A 407 8.27 -40.14 -36.62
N TRP A 408 8.44 -39.73 -35.35
CA TRP A 408 7.45 -39.97 -34.29
C TRP A 408 6.15 -39.19 -34.49
N LYS A 409 6.21 -37.96 -35.01
CA LYS A 409 5.01 -37.19 -35.37
C LYS A 409 4.27 -37.85 -36.53
N TRP A 410 5.00 -38.35 -37.53
CA TRP A 410 4.43 -39.13 -38.63
C TRP A 410 3.74 -40.40 -38.11
N LEU A 411 4.41 -41.19 -37.27
CA LEU A 411 3.87 -42.45 -36.74
C LEU A 411 2.54 -42.25 -36.01
N LEU A 412 2.43 -41.24 -35.15
CA LEU A 412 1.19 -40.92 -34.45
C LEU A 412 0.07 -40.48 -35.40
N THR A 413 0.41 -39.69 -36.43
CA THR A 413 -0.57 -39.20 -37.41
C THR A 413 -1.13 -40.36 -38.24
N GLU A 414 -0.27 -41.23 -38.75
CA GLU A 414 -0.68 -42.43 -39.49
C GLU A 414 -1.41 -43.43 -38.59
N PHE A 415 -1.00 -43.61 -37.32
CA PHE A 415 -1.68 -44.50 -36.39
C PHE A 415 -3.12 -44.04 -36.15
N ALA A 416 -3.31 -42.75 -35.88
CA ALA A 416 -4.64 -42.19 -35.70
C ALA A 416 -5.51 -42.35 -36.97
N SER A 417 -4.95 -42.06 -38.15
CA SER A 417 -5.68 -42.19 -39.42
C SER A 417 -5.99 -43.64 -39.80
N TYR A 418 -5.12 -44.60 -39.48
CA TYR A 418 -5.27 -46.01 -39.85
C TYR A 418 -6.21 -46.76 -38.90
N TYR A 419 -6.16 -46.45 -37.60
CA TYR A 419 -7.00 -47.06 -36.57
C TYR A 419 -8.25 -46.24 -36.23
N GLY A 420 -8.51 -45.13 -36.93
CA GLY A 420 -9.76 -44.37 -36.80
C GLY A 420 -9.90 -43.53 -35.52
N VAL A 421 -8.78 -43.16 -34.88
CA VAL A 421 -8.78 -42.28 -33.70
C VAL A 421 -9.08 -40.84 -34.15
N SER A 422 -10.02 -40.17 -33.48
CA SER A 422 -10.46 -38.83 -33.85
C SER A 422 -9.36 -37.78 -33.67
N ASP A 423 -9.27 -36.85 -34.64
CA ASP A 423 -8.35 -35.71 -34.59
C ASP A 423 -8.51 -34.85 -33.32
N ALA A 424 -9.74 -34.72 -32.79
CA ALA A 424 -9.98 -34.00 -31.54
C ALA A 424 -9.39 -34.76 -30.34
N TYR A 425 -9.61 -36.08 -30.24
CA TYR A 425 -9.00 -36.93 -29.21
C TYR A 425 -7.47 -36.88 -29.22
N THR A 426 -6.83 -36.99 -30.39
CA THR A 426 -5.36 -36.97 -30.47
C THR A 426 -4.76 -35.66 -29.92
N LYS A 427 -5.40 -34.52 -30.23
CA LYS A 427 -5.01 -33.19 -29.75
C LYS A 427 -5.29 -33.03 -28.26
N LEU A 428 -6.47 -33.39 -27.79
CA LEU A 428 -6.86 -33.34 -26.38
C LEU A 428 -5.97 -34.20 -25.50
N ARG A 429 -5.64 -35.42 -25.94
CA ARG A 429 -4.72 -36.30 -25.21
C ARG A 429 -3.32 -35.71 -25.14
N TYR A 430 -2.78 -35.23 -26.26
CA TYR A 430 -1.45 -34.61 -26.30
C TYR A 430 -1.39 -33.36 -25.40
N LEU A 431 -2.45 -32.54 -25.46
CA LEU A 431 -2.63 -31.38 -24.60
C LEU A 431 -2.67 -31.77 -23.11
N SER A 432 -3.38 -32.85 -22.74
CA SER A 432 -3.41 -33.33 -21.33
C SER A 432 -2.03 -33.70 -20.76
N TYR A 433 -1.06 -34.10 -21.60
CA TYR A 433 0.32 -34.31 -21.17
C TYR A 433 1.18 -33.04 -21.22
N ILE A 434 0.90 -32.09 -22.13
CA ILE A 434 1.58 -30.78 -22.20
C ILE A 434 1.22 -29.89 -21.00
N VAL A 435 -0.01 -29.96 -20.51
CA VAL A 435 -0.46 -29.11 -19.40
C VAL A 435 0.10 -29.57 -18.04
N ASP A 436 0.42 -30.86 -17.87
CA ASP A 436 1.23 -31.31 -16.72
C ASP A 436 2.62 -30.63 -16.65
N VAL A 437 3.14 -30.18 -17.81
CA VAL A 437 4.43 -29.48 -17.96
C VAL A 437 4.22 -27.96 -18.11
N ALA A 438 3.05 -27.44 -17.76
CA ALA A 438 2.70 -26.04 -17.94
C ALA A 438 3.74 -25.07 -17.38
N THR A 439 4.09 -24.08 -18.19
CA THR A 439 4.89 -22.92 -17.78
C THR A 439 4.29 -21.65 -18.36
N PRO A 440 4.38 -20.50 -17.65
CA PRO A 440 3.87 -19.22 -18.11
C PRO A 440 4.81 -18.59 -19.15
N THR A 441 4.87 -19.21 -20.32
CA THR A 441 5.85 -18.94 -21.39
C THR A 441 5.17 -18.84 -22.74
N ALA A 442 5.68 -17.99 -23.64
CA ALA A 442 5.04 -17.76 -24.93
C ALA A 442 5.03 -19.01 -25.83
N ASP A 443 6.04 -19.89 -25.76
CA ASP A 443 6.09 -21.14 -26.53
C ASP A 443 5.01 -22.13 -26.06
N TRP A 444 4.79 -22.26 -24.75
CA TRP A 444 3.71 -23.10 -24.22
C TRP A 444 2.32 -22.54 -24.56
N LEU A 445 2.08 -21.25 -24.31
CA LEU A 445 0.77 -20.62 -24.52
C LEU A 445 0.31 -20.64 -25.99
N ASN A 446 1.22 -20.38 -26.93
CA ASN A 446 0.89 -20.45 -28.36
C ASN A 446 0.57 -21.90 -28.79
N LEU A 447 1.33 -22.89 -28.33
CA LEU A 447 1.07 -24.30 -28.65
C LEU A 447 -0.28 -24.78 -28.11
N VAL A 448 -0.62 -24.40 -26.88
CA VAL A 448 -1.94 -24.70 -26.28
C VAL A 448 -3.07 -24.10 -27.12
N HIS A 449 -2.93 -22.82 -27.52
CA HIS A 449 -3.91 -22.16 -28.38
C HIS A 449 -4.06 -22.85 -29.75
N GLU A 450 -2.96 -23.23 -30.41
CA GLU A 450 -2.98 -23.96 -31.69
C GLU A 450 -3.67 -25.34 -31.58
N LEU A 451 -3.47 -26.07 -30.49
CA LEU A 451 -4.08 -27.38 -30.27
C LEU A 451 -5.57 -27.29 -29.90
N LEU A 452 -5.96 -26.28 -29.11
CA LEU A 452 -7.30 -26.14 -28.56
C LEU A 452 -8.30 -25.51 -29.55
N LEU A 453 -7.88 -24.50 -30.32
CA LEU A 453 -8.72 -23.81 -31.32
C LEU A 453 -9.53 -24.77 -32.24
N PRO A 454 -8.92 -25.76 -32.93
CA PRO A 454 -9.67 -26.67 -33.79
C PRO A 454 -10.58 -27.66 -33.05
N VAL A 455 -10.41 -27.84 -31.73
CA VAL A 455 -11.28 -28.70 -30.91
C VAL A 455 -12.55 -27.93 -30.52
N LEU A 456 -12.40 -26.70 -30.03
CA LEU A 456 -13.55 -25.84 -29.67
C LEU A 456 -14.40 -25.50 -30.90
N MET A 457 -13.79 -25.23 -32.06
CA MET A 457 -14.54 -25.03 -33.32
C MET A 457 -15.39 -26.25 -33.74
N LYS A 458 -14.99 -27.47 -33.36
CA LYS A 458 -15.82 -28.68 -33.58
C LYS A 458 -16.97 -28.74 -32.57
N SER A 459 -16.72 -28.44 -31.30
CA SER A 459 -17.74 -28.41 -30.24
C SER A 459 -18.90 -27.46 -30.53
N HIS A 460 -18.65 -26.35 -31.23
CA HIS A 460 -19.68 -25.39 -31.65
C HIS A 460 -20.33 -25.71 -33.02
N GLY A 461 -19.94 -26.80 -33.67
CA GLY A 461 -20.44 -27.24 -34.98
C GLY A 461 -21.46 -28.36 -34.93
N THR A 462 -21.77 -28.97 -36.09
CA THR A 462 -22.72 -30.08 -36.21
C THR A 462 -22.17 -31.45 -35.80
N ALA A 463 -20.92 -31.52 -35.32
CA ALA A 463 -20.25 -32.75 -34.92
C ALA A 463 -19.88 -32.66 -33.44
N THR A 464 -20.73 -33.25 -32.60
CA THR A 464 -20.54 -33.28 -31.14
C THR A 464 -19.28 -34.07 -30.76
N LEU A 465 -18.52 -33.53 -29.81
CA LEU A 465 -17.41 -34.26 -29.17
C LEU A 465 -17.96 -35.45 -28.36
N SER A 466 -17.21 -36.55 -28.31
CA SER A 466 -17.56 -37.70 -27.49
C SER A 466 -17.43 -37.40 -25.98
N HIS A 467 -18.13 -38.16 -25.14
CA HIS A 467 -18.01 -38.07 -23.68
C HIS A 467 -16.54 -38.16 -23.19
N GLN A 468 -15.72 -39.03 -23.80
CA GLN A 468 -14.31 -39.15 -23.44
C GLN A 468 -13.51 -37.90 -23.82
N GLU A 469 -13.81 -37.26 -24.95
CA GLU A 469 -13.19 -36.00 -25.37
C GLU A 469 -13.63 -34.84 -24.47
N ASN A 470 -14.94 -34.69 -24.19
CA ASN A 470 -15.47 -33.66 -23.30
C ASN A 470 -14.86 -33.74 -21.89
N ARG A 471 -14.68 -34.95 -21.35
CA ARG A 471 -14.03 -35.13 -20.05
C ARG A 471 -12.56 -34.70 -20.06
N ILE A 472 -11.80 -35.04 -21.10
CA ILE A 472 -10.39 -34.61 -21.22
C ILE A 472 -10.31 -33.09 -21.43
N LEU A 473 -11.23 -32.51 -22.21
CA LEU A 473 -11.33 -31.07 -22.42
C LEU A 473 -11.57 -30.34 -21.09
N GLY A 474 -12.53 -30.75 -20.27
CA GLY A 474 -12.79 -30.13 -18.97
C GLY A 474 -11.61 -30.22 -17.98
N GLU A 475 -10.92 -31.38 -17.92
CA GLU A 475 -9.69 -31.53 -17.11
C GLU A 475 -8.56 -30.59 -17.59
N VAL A 476 -8.44 -30.41 -18.91
CA VAL A 476 -7.45 -29.53 -19.55
C VAL A 476 -7.78 -28.06 -19.34
N GLU A 477 -9.05 -27.65 -19.51
CA GLU A 477 -9.53 -26.28 -19.31
C GLU A 477 -9.27 -25.82 -17.87
N GLU A 478 -9.57 -26.65 -16.86
CA GLU A 478 -9.30 -26.30 -15.45
C GLU A 478 -7.81 -26.00 -15.20
N GLN A 479 -6.91 -26.80 -15.77
CA GLN A 479 -5.47 -26.59 -15.62
C GLN A 479 -4.94 -25.41 -16.45
N ILE A 480 -5.54 -25.13 -17.62
CA ILE A 480 -5.23 -23.93 -18.41
C ILE A 480 -5.67 -22.68 -17.64
N GLU A 481 -6.87 -22.65 -17.05
CA GLU A 481 -7.35 -21.53 -16.20
C GLU A 481 -6.39 -21.26 -15.04
N GLN A 482 -5.90 -22.31 -14.36
CA GLN A 482 -4.90 -22.17 -13.29
C GLN A 482 -3.58 -21.57 -13.80
N THR A 483 -3.19 -21.91 -15.04
CA THR A 483 -1.97 -21.36 -15.66
C THR A 483 -2.17 -19.92 -16.13
N LEU A 484 -3.31 -19.59 -16.72
CA LEU A 484 -3.68 -18.22 -17.10
C LEU A 484 -3.75 -17.30 -15.88
N ALA A 485 -4.38 -17.74 -14.79
CA ALA A 485 -4.35 -17.04 -13.51
C ALA A 485 -2.90 -16.80 -13.05
N MET A 486 -2.02 -17.79 -13.12
CA MET A 486 -0.60 -17.64 -12.79
C MET A 486 0.12 -16.63 -13.70
N VAL A 487 -0.17 -16.60 -15.00
CA VAL A 487 0.40 -15.59 -15.93
C VAL A 487 -0.07 -14.18 -15.55
N PHE A 488 -1.39 -13.97 -15.46
CA PHE A 488 -1.97 -12.65 -15.21
C PHE A 488 -1.68 -12.12 -13.79
N GLU A 489 -1.61 -12.98 -12.77
CA GLU A 489 -1.22 -12.57 -11.41
C GLU A 489 0.26 -12.19 -11.28
N ASN A 490 1.09 -12.52 -12.28
CA ASN A 490 2.55 -12.31 -12.23
C ASN A 490 3.10 -11.60 -13.48
N TYR A 491 2.27 -10.88 -14.25
CA TYR A 491 2.63 -10.30 -15.56
C TYR A 491 3.94 -9.48 -15.59
N LYS A 492 4.28 -8.77 -14.51
CA LYS A 492 5.55 -8.00 -14.34
C LYS A 492 6.79 -8.85 -13.96
N CYS A 493 6.61 -10.15 -13.74
CA CYS A 493 7.66 -11.09 -13.30
C CYS A 493 7.88 -12.25 -14.30
N LEU A 494 7.24 -12.19 -15.48
CA LEU A 494 7.40 -13.16 -16.55
C LEU A 494 8.77 -12.95 -17.24
N ASP A 495 9.54 -14.02 -17.40
CA ASP A 495 10.89 -13.96 -18.00
C ASP A 495 11.15 -15.20 -18.87
N GLU A 496 11.29 -14.99 -20.18
CA GLU A 496 11.54 -16.07 -21.14
C GLU A 496 12.96 -16.66 -21.06
N SER A 497 13.92 -15.95 -20.45
CA SER A 497 15.27 -16.48 -20.27
C SER A 497 15.33 -17.58 -19.20
N LEU A 498 14.29 -17.69 -18.37
CA LEU A 498 14.19 -18.68 -17.30
C LEU A 498 13.40 -19.91 -17.75
N VAL A 499 13.87 -21.09 -17.34
CA VAL A 499 13.21 -22.37 -17.60
C VAL A 499 11.80 -22.40 -16.99
N SER A 500 11.62 -21.77 -15.83
CA SER A 500 10.35 -21.61 -15.11
C SER A 500 9.36 -20.62 -15.76
N GLY A 501 9.80 -19.73 -16.66
CA GLY A 501 9.00 -18.59 -17.13
C GLY A 501 8.76 -17.48 -16.10
N LEU A 502 9.23 -17.64 -14.86
CA LEU A 502 9.00 -16.72 -13.74
C LEU A 502 10.31 -16.34 -13.05
N ALA A 503 10.53 -15.04 -12.90
CA ALA A 503 11.59 -14.48 -12.06
C ALA A 503 11.20 -14.55 -10.58
N GLU A 504 11.97 -15.30 -9.79
CA GLU A 504 11.81 -15.36 -8.34
C GLU A 504 12.37 -14.09 -7.65
N ASP A 505 13.50 -13.58 -8.18
CA ASP A 505 14.16 -12.35 -7.73
C ASP A 505 13.29 -11.11 -7.96
N PHE A 506 13.18 -10.26 -6.95
CA PHE A 506 12.46 -9.00 -7.06
C PHE A 506 13.27 -7.95 -7.81
N ARG A 507 13.03 -7.82 -9.12
CA ARG A 507 13.60 -6.76 -9.96
C ARG A 507 12.63 -5.60 -10.14
N PRO A 508 13.13 -4.35 -10.29
CA PRO A 508 12.32 -3.24 -10.78
C PRO A 508 11.68 -3.61 -12.13
N PRO A 509 10.37 -3.35 -12.32
CA PRO A 509 9.72 -3.62 -13.59
C PRO A 509 10.36 -2.79 -14.70
N THR A 510 10.56 -3.39 -15.88
CA THR A 510 11.39 -2.82 -16.96
C THR A 510 10.58 -2.03 -17.99
N GLY A 511 9.31 -1.70 -17.70
CA GLY A 511 8.36 -1.01 -18.59
C GLY A 511 7.86 -1.84 -19.78
N LEU A 512 8.66 -2.79 -20.26
CA LEU A 512 8.34 -3.68 -21.37
C LEU A 512 7.26 -4.71 -20.99
N ALA A 513 6.29 -4.90 -21.88
CA ALA A 513 5.34 -6.00 -21.78
C ALA A 513 6.02 -7.34 -22.06
N ALA A 514 5.73 -8.35 -21.24
CA ALA A 514 6.26 -9.70 -21.41
C ALA A 514 5.66 -10.40 -22.63
N SER A 515 6.48 -11.14 -23.37
CA SER A 515 6.08 -11.90 -24.57
C SER A 515 4.98 -12.94 -24.32
N ALA A 516 4.89 -13.49 -23.11
CA ALA A 516 3.85 -14.44 -22.73
C ALA A 516 2.48 -13.78 -22.49
N LEU A 517 2.40 -12.45 -22.33
CA LEU A 517 1.14 -11.76 -22.02
C LEU A 517 0.17 -11.74 -23.21
N GLU A 518 0.66 -11.48 -24.43
CA GLU A 518 -0.19 -11.47 -25.63
C GLU A 518 -0.77 -12.87 -25.97
N PRO A 519 0.01 -13.98 -25.99
CA PRO A 519 -0.53 -15.34 -26.11
C PRO A 519 -1.55 -15.70 -25.02
N ALA A 520 -1.33 -15.27 -23.77
CA ALA A 520 -2.27 -15.53 -22.69
C ALA A 520 -3.63 -14.85 -22.91
N ILE A 521 -3.65 -13.62 -23.44
CA ILE A 521 -4.89 -12.91 -23.75
C ILE A 521 -5.63 -13.58 -24.91
N LYS A 522 -4.91 -14.04 -25.95
CA LYS A 522 -5.51 -14.81 -27.05
C LYS A 522 -6.15 -16.09 -26.53
N LEU A 523 -5.44 -16.86 -25.71
CA LEU A 523 -5.97 -18.08 -25.10
C LEU A 523 -7.14 -17.81 -24.15
N TYR A 524 -7.11 -16.72 -23.37
CA TYR A 524 -8.23 -16.29 -22.54
C TYR A 524 -9.47 -15.93 -23.39
N SER A 525 -9.28 -15.23 -24.52
CA SER A 525 -10.37 -14.88 -25.45
C SER A 525 -10.92 -16.07 -26.26
N LEU A 526 -10.20 -17.20 -26.26
CA LEU A 526 -10.66 -18.46 -26.85
C LEU A 526 -11.53 -19.27 -25.88
N LEU A 527 -11.25 -19.18 -24.57
CA LEU A 527 -11.96 -19.90 -23.50
C LEU A 527 -13.19 -19.15 -22.96
N HIS A 528 -13.18 -17.81 -22.96
CA HIS A 528 -14.26 -17.00 -22.37
C HIS A 528 -14.85 -16.04 -23.38
N ASP A 529 -16.17 -15.85 -23.32
CA ASP A 529 -16.81 -14.73 -23.99
C ASP A 529 -16.34 -13.41 -23.36
N VAL A 530 -15.47 -12.71 -24.08
CA VAL A 530 -14.86 -11.43 -23.71
C VAL A 530 -15.91 -10.31 -23.57
N LEU A 531 -17.11 -10.48 -24.12
CA LEU A 531 -18.24 -9.56 -23.96
C LEU A 531 -19.03 -9.81 -22.66
N SER A 532 -18.87 -10.98 -22.02
CA SER A 532 -19.55 -11.29 -20.76
C SER A 532 -18.96 -10.50 -19.57
N PRO A 533 -19.80 -9.94 -18.69
CA PRO A 533 -19.32 -9.19 -17.53
C PRO A 533 -18.56 -10.09 -16.55
N GLU A 534 -18.89 -11.38 -16.45
CA GLU A 534 -18.19 -12.34 -15.60
C GLU A 534 -16.74 -12.55 -16.04
N ALA A 535 -16.47 -12.66 -17.34
CA ALA A 535 -15.12 -12.80 -17.87
C ALA A 535 -14.32 -11.50 -17.70
N GLN A 536 -14.91 -10.35 -18.03
CA GLN A 536 -14.27 -9.05 -17.86
C GLN A 536 -13.86 -8.80 -16.40
N LEU A 537 -14.75 -9.10 -15.44
CA LEU A 537 -14.47 -8.99 -14.02
C LEU A 537 -13.41 -10.00 -13.55
N ARG A 538 -13.39 -11.24 -14.08
CA ARG A 538 -12.37 -12.24 -13.74
C ARG A 538 -10.98 -11.82 -14.21
N LEU A 539 -10.85 -11.36 -15.46
CA LEU A 539 -9.57 -10.88 -16.01
C LEU A 539 -9.03 -9.68 -15.22
N CYS A 540 -9.89 -8.68 -14.97
CA CYS A 540 -9.56 -7.56 -14.08
C CYS A 540 -9.16 -8.04 -12.68
N GLY A 541 -9.85 -9.06 -12.14
CA GLY A 541 -9.55 -9.69 -10.85
C GLY A 541 -8.12 -10.21 -10.73
N TYR A 542 -7.57 -10.85 -11.77
CA TYR A 542 -6.17 -11.31 -11.77
C TYR A 542 -5.17 -10.15 -11.68
N PHE A 543 -5.37 -9.08 -12.48
CA PHE A 543 -4.52 -7.88 -12.41
C PHE A 543 -4.65 -7.15 -11.06
N GLN A 544 -5.84 -7.14 -10.45
CA GLN A 544 -6.00 -6.64 -9.08
C GLN A 544 -5.19 -7.47 -8.07
N THR A 545 -5.24 -8.80 -8.15
CA THR A 545 -4.47 -9.70 -7.27
C THR A 545 -2.96 -9.52 -7.47
N ALA A 546 -2.51 -9.34 -8.72
CA ALA A 546 -1.12 -8.99 -9.02
C ALA A 546 -0.67 -7.69 -8.34
N ALA A 547 -1.48 -6.63 -8.43
CA ALA A 547 -1.17 -5.34 -7.80
C ALA A 547 -1.04 -5.47 -6.28
N ARG A 548 -2.00 -6.13 -5.61
CA ARG A 548 -1.96 -6.42 -4.16
C ARG A 548 -0.71 -7.23 -3.77
N LYS A 549 -0.36 -8.25 -4.56
CA LYS A 549 0.82 -9.11 -4.33
C LYS A 549 2.13 -8.31 -4.43
N ARG A 550 2.26 -7.43 -5.41
CA ARG A 550 3.45 -6.55 -5.58
C ARG A 550 3.51 -5.47 -4.50
N SER A 551 2.39 -4.82 -4.20
CA SER A 551 2.28 -3.81 -3.13
C SER A 551 2.68 -4.38 -1.77
N ARG A 552 2.13 -5.54 -1.38
CA ARG A 552 2.51 -6.22 -0.14
C ARG A 552 4.00 -6.59 -0.08
N ARG A 553 4.62 -6.94 -1.21
CA ARG A 553 6.07 -7.21 -1.27
C ARG A 553 6.90 -5.93 -1.04
N HIS A 554 6.52 -4.80 -1.64
CA HIS A 554 7.16 -3.50 -1.37
C HIS A 554 7.00 -3.05 0.09
N MET A 555 5.90 -3.43 0.76
CA MET A 555 5.67 -3.05 2.15
C MET A 555 6.55 -3.78 3.17
N LEU A 556 7.11 -4.95 2.85
CA LEU A 556 7.88 -5.78 3.79
C LEU A 556 9.01 -4.99 4.49
N GLU A 557 9.74 -4.15 3.76
CA GLU A 557 10.85 -3.35 4.32
C GLU A 557 10.43 -2.29 5.34
N THR A 558 9.13 -1.97 5.40
CA THR A 558 8.54 -0.99 6.32
C THR A 558 7.71 -1.62 7.44
N ASP A 559 7.51 -2.95 7.46
CA ASP A 559 6.62 -3.60 8.45
C ASP A 559 7.16 -3.47 9.88
N GLU A 560 8.48 -3.43 10.03
CA GLU A 560 9.19 -3.17 11.29
C GLU A 560 8.77 -1.86 11.99
N PHE A 561 8.29 -0.87 11.25
CA PHE A 561 7.90 0.45 11.78
C PHE A 561 6.39 0.63 11.96
N VAL A 562 5.60 -0.41 11.65
CA VAL A 562 4.13 -0.39 11.71
C VAL A 562 3.57 -1.49 12.61
N ALA A 563 4.31 -2.59 12.82
CA ALA A 563 3.99 -3.57 13.85
C ALA A 563 4.14 -2.93 15.26
N GLY A 564 3.02 -2.81 15.98
CA GLY A 564 2.90 -2.04 17.22
C GLY A 564 3.59 -2.63 18.45
N ASN A 565 4.91 -2.78 18.42
CA ASN A 565 5.75 -3.25 19.54
C ASN A 565 6.66 -2.14 20.12
N SER A 566 6.52 -0.89 19.69
CA SER A 566 7.37 0.25 20.10
C SER A 566 6.79 1.09 21.26
N GLU A 567 5.88 0.54 22.07
CA GLU A 567 5.48 1.16 23.35
C GLU A 567 6.64 1.13 24.37
N GLY A 568 7.54 2.11 24.29
CA GLY A 568 8.53 2.40 25.34
C GLY A 568 9.97 2.60 24.89
N ILE A 569 10.34 2.24 23.66
CA ILE A 569 11.69 2.53 23.14
C ILE A 569 11.70 3.97 22.60
N LYS A 570 12.48 4.85 23.24
CA LYS A 570 12.86 6.15 22.63
C LYS A 570 13.54 5.85 21.30
N MET A 571 12.83 6.09 20.20
CA MET A 571 13.34 5.86 18.86
C MET A 571 14.53 6.79 18.61
N ASP A 572 15.70 6.21 18.34
CA ASP A 572 16.91 6.99 18.09
C ASP A 572 16.74 7.85 16.82
N ILE A 573 17.45 8.97 16.77
CA ILE A 573 17.39 9.95 15.66
C ILE A 573 17.75 9.27 14.33
N VAL A 574 18.69 8.31 14.36
CA VAL A 574 19.07 7.50 13.20
C VAL A 574 17.92 6.60 12.76
N THR A 575 17.27 5.90 13.69
CA THR A 575 16.14 5.00 13.41
C THR A 575 14.92 5.78 12.89
N PHE A 576 14.60 6.94 13.49
CA PHE A 576 13.54 7.84 13.01
C PHE A 576 13.82 8.31 11.58
N THR A 577 15.02 8.81 11.30
CA THR A 577 15.43 9.27 9.96
C THR A 577 15.34 8.14 8.94
N THR A 578 15.81 6.94 9.30
CA THR A 578 15.76 5.74 8.44
C THR A 578 14.32 5.32 8.15
N ALA A 579 13.43 5.33 9.13
CA ALA A 579 12.03 4.98 8.98
C ALA A 579 11.31 5.92 7.99
N TYR A 580 11.52 7.23 8.12
CA TYR A 580 10.96 8.22 7.20
C TYR A 580 11.54 8.12 5.78
N GLN A 581 12.85 7.86 5.63
CA GLN A 581 13.46 7.65 4.31
C GLN A 581 13.00 6.33 3.65
N LYS A 582 12.77 5.25 4.42
CA LYS A 582 12.14 4.01 3.91
C LYS A 582 10.68 4.23 3.49
N MET A 583 9.92 5.05 4.21
CA MET A 583 8.55 5.41 3.81
C MET A 583 8.54 6.29 2.55
N LYS A 584 9.51 7.21 2.42
CA LYS A 584 9.75 7.99 1.21
C LYS A 584 10.09 7.10 0.02
N SER A 585 10.96 6.10 0.17
CA SER A 585 11.28 5.16 -0.92
C SER A 585 10.08 4.28 -1.28
N LEU A 586 9.23 3.87 -0.32
CA LEU A 586 7.98 3.17 -0.62
C LEU A 586 7.05 4.00 -1.54
N CYS A 587 6.91 5.31 -1.29
CA CYS A 587 6.13 6.20 -2.16
C CYS A 587 6.69 6.22 -3.59
N HIS A 588 8.02 6.32 -3.75
CA HIS A 588 8.67 6.30 -5.07
C HIS A 588 8.59 4.94 -5.76
N ASN A 589 8.69 3.84 -5.01
CA ASN A 589 8.56 2.50 -5.55
C ASN A 589 7.15 2.25 -6.10
N ILE A 590 6.11 2.59 -5.33
CA ILE A 590 4.71 2.45 -5.76
C ILE A 590 4.37 3.41 -6.92
N ARG A 591 4.91 4.64 -6.91
CA ARG A 591 4.85 5.56 -8.06
C ARG A 591 5.40 4.92 -9.33
N ASN A 592 6.57 4.28 -9.24
CA ASN A 592 7.22 3.64 -10.37
C ASN A 592 6.47 2.37 -10.83
N GLU A 593 5.84 1.61 -9.92
CA GLU A 593 4.94 0.51 -10.29
C GLU A 593 3.82 0.99 -11.22
N ILE A 594 3.10 2.04 -10.83
CA ILE A 594 2.01 2.63 -11.63
C ILE A 594 2.54 3.16 -12.96
N PHE A 595 3.72 3.80 -12.96
CA PHE A 595 4.34 4.26 -14.20
C PHE A 595 4.61 3.09 -15.17
N THR A 596 5.14 1.96 -14.69
CA THR A 596 5.31 0.78 -15.54
C THR A 596 4.00 0.12 -15.97
N ASP A 597 2.89 0.32 -15.24
CA ASP A 597 1.55 -0.11 -15.69
C ASP A 597 1.03 0.77 -16.83
N ILE A 598 1.36 2.06 -16.83
CA ILE A 598 1.11 2.97 -17.95
C ILE A 598 1.94 2.53 -19.18
N GLU A 599 3.22 2.21 -19.00
CA GLU A 599 4.08 1.72 -20.10
C GLU A 599 3.56 0.39 -20.70
N ILE A 600 3.20 -0.58 -19.86
CA ILE A 600 2.63 -1.87 -20.32
C ILE A 600 1.28 -1.66 -21.04
N HIS A 601 0.42 -0.77 -20.54
CA HIS A 601 -0.87 -0.47 -21.17
C HIS A 601 -0.71 0.22 -22.53
N ASN A 602 0.27 1.11 -22.67
CA ASN A 602 0.58 1.81 -23.92
C ASN A 602 1.10 0.90 -25.04
N HIS A 603 1.46 -0.35 -24.74
CA HIS A 603 1.75 -1.36 -25.78
C HIS A 603 0.48 -1.95 -26.45
N HIS A 604 -0.73 -1.58 -26.00
CA HIS A 604 -2.02 -1.98 -26.59
C HIS A 604 -2.26 -3.50 -26.71
N ILE A 605 -1.61 -4.28 -25.85
CA ILE A 605 -1.76 -5.75 -25.77
C ILE A 605 -3.06 -6.15 -25.05
N LEU A 606 -3.55 -5.30 -24.14
CA LEU A 606 -4.74 -5.56 -23.32
C LEU A 606 -6.04 -5.22 -24.04
N PRO A 607 -7.15 -5.95 -23.77
CA PRO A 607 -8.47 -5.59 -24.28
C PRO A 607 -8.93 -4.20 -23.82
N SER A 608 -9.77 -3.54 -24.62
CA SER A 608 -10.18 -2.14 -24.42
C SER A 608 -10.97 -1.86 -23.12
N PHE A 609 -11.52 -2.88 -22.46
CA PHE A 609 -12.18 -2.74 -21.16
C PHE A 609 -11.20 -2.78 -19.97
N VAL A 610 -9.93 -3.17 -20.20
CA VAL A 610 -8.90 -3.27 -19.15
C VAL A 610 -8.06 -1.99 -19.12
N ASP A 611 -8.55 -0.98 -18.40
CA ASP A 611 -7.75 0.18 -17.99
C ASP A 611 -6.80 -0.23 -16.85
N LEU A 612 -5.67 -0.82 -17.21
CA LEU A 612 -4.66 -1.28 -16.27
C LEU A 612 -4.14 -0.15 -15.36
N PRO A 613 -3.84 1.07 -15.84
CA PRO A 613 -3.40 2.18 -14.99
C PRO A 613 -4.41 2.55 -13.91
N ASN A 614 -5.69 2.78 -14.25
CA ASN A 614 -6.70 3.11 -13.25
C ASN A 614 -6.96 1.95 -12.29
N LEU A 615 -7.02 0.71 -12.80
CA LEU A 615 -7.26 -0.50 -12.00
C LEU A 615 -6.16 -0.75 -10.95
N THR A 616 -4.90 -0.59 -11.34
CA THR A 616 -3.74 -0.84 -10.47
C THR A 616 -3.48 0.33 -9.53
N ALA A 617 -3.49 1.58 -10.03
CA ALA A 617 -3.30 2.77 -9.22
C ALA A 617 -4.37 2.93 -8.14
N ALA A 618 -5.60 2.45 -8.39
CA ALA A 618 -6.64 2.37 -7.38
C ALA A 618 -6.19 1.60 -6.13
N ILE A 619 -5.66 0.39 -6.34
CA ILE A 619 -5.20 -0.49 -5.27
C ILE A 619 -3.96 0.07 -4.61
N TYR A 620 -2.96 0.45 -5.40
CA TYR A 620 -1.71 1.01 -4.93
C TYR A 620 -1.91 2.28 -4.08
N SER A 621 -2.80 3.18 -4.48
CA SER A 621 -3.12 4.41 -3.74
C SER A 621 -3.85 4.13 -2.43
N VAL A 622 -4.81 3.20 -2.40
CA VAL A 622 -5.52 2.82 -1.17
C VAL A 622 -4.59 2.11 -0.18
N GLU A 623 -3.77 1.17 -0.67
CA GLU A 623 -2.83 0.45 0.19
C GLU A 623 -1.72 1.38 0.73
N LEU A 624 -1.15 2.26 -0.10
CA LEU A 624 -0.19 3.27 0.34
C LEU A 624 -0.80 4.26 1.35
N SER A 625 -2.04 4.72 1.13
CA SER A 625 -2.75 5.62 2.06
C SER A 625 -2.97 4.98 3.43
N ASN A 626 -3.43 3.73 3.46
CA ASN A 626 -3.57 2.96 4.70
C ASN A 626 -2.22 2.76 5.39
N ARG A 627 -1.16 2.44 4.62
CA ARG A 627 0.19 2.25 5.16
C ARG A 627 0.77 3.53 5.75
N LEU A 628 0.64 4.66 5.06
CA LEU A 628 1.06 5.98 5.54
C LEU A 628 0.30 6.35 6.83
N ARG A 629 -1.02 6.12 6.89
CA ARG A 629 -1.82 6.37 8.08
C ARG A 629 -1.34 5.55 9.28
N SER A 630 -1.14 4.24 9.12
CA SER A 630 -0.63 3.37 10.19
C SER A 630 0.80 3.75 10.61
N PHE A 631 1.66 4.14 9.66
CA PHE A 631 3.01 4.61 9.94
C PHE A 631 3.04 5.93 10.73
N LEU A 632 2.25 6.92 10.34
CA LEU A 632 2.18 8.21 11.04
C LEU A 632 1.58 8.09 12.46
N VAL A 633 0.75 7.07 12.71
CA VAL A 633 0.28 6.73 14.06
C VAL A 633 1.38 6.06 14.89
N ALA A 634 2.15 5.13 14.31
CA ALA A 634 3.22 4.41 15.01
C ALA A 634 4.49 5.25 15.23
N CYS A 635 4.82 6.14 14.28
CA CYS A 635 6.01 6.99 14.26
C CYS A 635 5.62 8.48 14.13
N PRO A 636 4.90 9.06 15.11
CA PRO A 636 4.31 10.39 14.98
C PRO A 636 5.37 11.48 14.77
N PRO A 637 5.24 12.32 13.73
CA PRO A 637 6.18 13.40 13.46
C PRO A 637 6.01 14.55 14.48
N THR A 638 7.11 14.98 15.09
CA THR A 638 7.14 16.07 16.10
C THR A 638 7.26 17.47 15.51
N GLY A 639 7.50 17.58 14.21
CA GLY A 639 7.63 18.85 13.49
C GLY A 639 8.15 18.66 12.06
N PRO A 640 8.25 19.75 11.27
CA PRO A 640 8.66 19.74 9.86
C PRO A 640 10.18 19.56 9.67
N SER A 641 10.77 18.57 10.34
CA SER A 641 12.18 18.19 10.13
C SER A 641 12.41 17.69 8.69
N SER A 642 13.65 17.79 8.18
CA SER A 642 13.99 17.40 6.81
C SER A 642 13.46 16.01 6.38
N PRO A 643 13.57 14.93 7.18
CA PRO A 643 13.00 13.63 6.82
C PRO A 643 11.47 13.61 6.73
N VAL A 644 10.78 14.43 7.54
CA VAL A 644 9.32 14.59 7.50
C VAL A 644 8.91 15.41 6.28
N ALA A 645 9.60 16.52 6.02
CA ALA A 645 9.37 17.37 4.85
C ALA A 645 9.59 16.59 3.54
N ASP A 646 10.62 15.76 3.47
CA ASP A 646 10.90 14.82 2.37
C ASP A 646 9.74 13.85 2.11
N LEU A 647 9.10 13.33 3.17
CA LEU A 647 7.97 12.42 3.05
C LEU A 647 6.69 13.17 2.63
N VAL A 648 6.45 14.37 3.17
CA VAL A 648 5.35 15.27 2.75
C VAL A 648 5.48 15.61 1.27
N ILE A 649 6.69 15.93 0.81
CA ILE A 649 7.05 16.15 -0.60
C ILE A 649 6.68 14.92 -1.43
N ALA A 650 7.20 13.74 -1.09
CA ALA A 650 6.97 12.51 -1.86
C ALA A 650 5.49 12.10 -1.92
N THR A 651 4.74 12.29 -0.83
CA THR A 651 3.31 11.97 -0.74
C THR A 651 2.47 12.92 -1.60
N ALA A 652 2.77 14.22 -1.57
CA ALA A 652 2.07 15.22 -2.37
C ALA A 652 2.45 15.15 -3.86
N ASP A 653 3.69 14.81 -4.18
CA ASP A 653 4.13 14.59 -5.58
C ASP A 653 3.51 13.31 -6.15
N PHE A 654 3.36 12.24 -5.37
CA PHE A 654 2.58 11.06 -5.78
C PHE A 654 1.14 11.42 -6.16
N GLN A 655 0.43 12.20 -5.33
CA GLN A 655 -0.93 12.65 -5.60
C GLN A 655 -1.01 13.54 -6.85
N LYS A 656 -0.02 14.43 -7.05
CA LYS A 656 0.09 15.28 -8.25
C LYS A 656 0.35 14.46 -9.52
N ASP A 657 1.20 13.44 -9.44
CA ASP A 657 1.56 12.61 -10.59
C ASP A 657 0.38 11.75 -11.06
N LEU A 658 -0.42 11.18 -10.13
CA LEU A 658 -1.69 10.52 -10.48
C LEU A 658 -2.64 11.44 -11.27
N ALA A 659 -2.78 12.70 -10.83
CA ALA A 659 -3.58 13.69 -11.55
C ALA A 659 -2.97 14.04 -12.93
N SER A 660 -1.65 14.10 -13.05
CA SER A 660 -0.96 14.34 -14.32
C SER A 660 -1.11 13.20 -15.33
N TRP A 661 -1.31 11.97 -14.85
CA TRP A 661 -1.55 10.77 -15.64
C TRP A 661 -3.03 10.52 -15.96
N ASN A 662 -3.93 11.48 -15.64
CA ASN A 662 -5.38 11.37 -15.76
C ASN A 662 -6.00 10.17 -15.01
N ILE A 663 -5.38 9.72 -13.92
CA ILE A 663 -5.89 8.63 -13.09
C ILE A 663 -6.98 9.16 -12.15
N CYS A 664 -8.09 8.43 -12.05
CA CYS A 664 -9.24 8.79 -11.22
C CYS A 664 -8.88 8.86 -9.73
N SER A 665 -9.15 9.99 -9.09
CA SER A 665 -8.97 10.16 -7.65
C SER A 665 -9.99 9.32 -6.86
N ILE A 666 -9.51 8.46 -5.95
CA ILE A 666 -10.36 7.60 -5.13
C ILE A 666 -10.45 8.15 -3.70
N LYS A 667 -11.66 8.18 -3.14
CA LYS A 667 -11.96 8.71 -1.79
C LYS A 667 -11.16 8.07 -0.65
N ALA A 668 -10.63 6.87 -0.83
CA ALA A 668 -9.81 6.13 0.12
C ALA A 668 -8.31 6.07 -0.26
N GLY A 669 -7.91 6.75 -1.34
CA GLY A 669 -6.53 6.82 -1.82
C GLY A 669 -5.66 7.77 -1.00
N VAL A 670 -4.48 8.09 -1.54
CA VAL A 670 -3.56 9.06 -0.92
C VAL A 670 -4.11 10.48 -1.08
N ASP A 671 -4.48 11.11 0.03
CA ASP A 671 -4.65 12.55 0.15
C ASP A 671 -3.56 13.08 1.09
N ALA A 672 -2.57 13.76 0.53
CA ALA A 672 -1.44 14.29 1.28
C ALA A 672 -1.87 15.40 2.26
N LYS A 673 -2.91 16.18 1.93
CA LYS A 673 -3.38 17.27 2.80
C LYS A 673 -4.04 16.67 4.04
N GLU A 674 -4.99 15.77 3.86
CA GLU A 674 -5.69 15.11 4.97
C GLU A 674 -4.75 14.28 5.87
N LEU A 675 -3.79 13.55 5.28
CA LEU A 675 -2.82 12.74 6.04
C LEU A 675 -1.97 13.58 7.00
N PHE A 676 -1.58 14.80 6.61
CA PHE A 676 -0.70 15.65 7.41
C PHE A 676 -1.42 16.80 8.14
N HIS A 677 -2.68 17.10 7.83
CA HIS A 677 -3.40 18.28 8.33
C HIS A 677 -3.37 18.40 9.86
N LEU A 678 -3.75 17.33 10.56
CA LEU A 678 -3.80 17.32 12.03
C LEU A 678 -2.41 17.60 12.64
N TYR A 679 -1.37 16.98 12.09
CA TYR A 679 0.00 17.18 12.55
C TYR A 679 0.49 18.61 12.31
N ILE A 680 0.23 19.19 11.13
CA ILE A 680 0.63 20.56 10.80
C ILE A 680 0.01 21.57 11.77
N VAL A 681 -1.30 21.46 12.03
CA VAL A 681 -2.01 22.34 12.98
C VAL A 681 -1.46 22.19 14.39
N LEU A 682 -1.20 20.96 14.84
CA LEU A 682 -0.59 20.70 16.15
C LEU A 682 0.84 21.27 16.24
N TRP A 683 1.68 21.09 15.22
CA TRP A 683 3.04 21.65 15.21
C TRP A 683 3.02 23.18 15.32
N ILE A 684 2.13 23.87 14.57
CA ILE A 684 2.02 25.34 14.62
C ILE A 684 1.60 25.78 16.03
N GLU A 685 0.62 25.10 16.64
CA GLU A 685 0.18 25.42 18.01
C GLU A 685 1.24 25.10 19.08
N ASP A 686 1.97 24.00 18.96
CA ASP A 686 3.03 23.64 19.91
C ASP A 686 4.25 24.56 19.77
N LYS A 687 4.63 24.94 18.55
CA LYS A 687 5.64 25.99 18.30
C LYS A 687 5.17 27.32 18.85
N ARG A 688 3.93 27.73 18.60
CA ARG A 688 3.31 28.95 19.17
C ARG A 688 3.41 28.96 20.70
N ARG A 689 3.04 27.86 21.36
CA ARG A 689 3.16 27.70 22.83
C ARG A 689 4.61 27.80 23.30
N ALA A 690 5.53 27.07 22.66
CA ALA A 690 6.96 27.10 23.04
C ALA A 690 7.57 28.52 22.91
N LEU A 691 7.20 29.26 21.86
CA LEU A 691 7.62 30.64 21.65
C LEU A 691 6.99 31.61 22.67
N LEU A 692 5.72 31.40 23.03
CA LEU A 692 5.05 32.17 24.11
C LEU A 692 5.64 31.88 25.51
N GLU A 693 6.08 30.64 25.80
CA GLU A 693 6.81 30.33 27.02
C GLU A 693 8.19 30.99 27.07
N ASN A 694 8.86 31.16 25.91
CA ASN A 694 10.12 31.92 25.83
C ASN A 694 9.91 33.43 26.02
N CYS A 695 8.71 33.96 25.77
CA CYS A 695 8.35 35.34 26.12
C CYS A 695 8.14 35.56 27.63
N ARG A 696 8.06 34.53 28.48
CA ARG A 696 7.79 34.69 29.93
C ARG A 696 9.02 35.20 30.69
N LEU A 697 8.76 36.02 31.71
CA LEU A 697 9.76 36.81 32.44
C LEU A 697 10.64 35.97 33.39
N ASP A 698 10.18 34.79 33.78
CA ASP A 698 10.70 34.05 34.93
C ASP A 698 12.09 33.43 34.70
N LYS A 699 12.65 33.53 33.49
CA LYS A 699 13.96 32.95 33.13
C LYS A 699 15.13 33.93 33.33
N VAL A 700 15.03 35.20 32.90
CA VAL A 700 16.10 36.21 32.98
C VAL A 700 15.51 37.63 33.02
N LYS A 701 16.01 38.52 33.91
CA LYS A 701 15.72 39.96 33.87
C LYS A 701 16.77 40.69 33.01
N TRP A 702 16.36 41.14 31.82
CA TRP A 702 17.26 41.74 30.80
C TRP A 702 17.53 43.25 30.95
N SER A 703 17.08 43.89 32.04
CA SER A 703 17.40 45.31 32.32
C SER A 703 18.90 45.50 32.52
N GLY A 704 19.50 46.50 31.88
CA GLY A 704 20.95 46.77 31.91
C GLY A 704 21.82 45.96 30.95
N VAL A 705 21.28 44.98 30.20
CA VAL A 705 22.03 44.23 29.18
C VAL A 705 21.78 44.83 27.79
N ARG A 706 22.84 45.31 27.13
CA ARG A 706 22.76 45.98 25.82
C ARG A 706 23.51 45.26 24.71
N THR A 707 22.94 45.31 23.50
CA THR A 707 23.60 44.96 22.24
C THR A 707 24.50 46.10 21.73
N GLN A 708 25.16 45.89 20.59
CA GLN A 708 25.90 46.94 19.85
C GLN A 708 25.03 48.15 19.45
N HIS A 709 23.71 48.00 19.40
CA HIS A 709 22.74 49.01 18.99
C HIS A 709 22.01 49.69 20.17
N MET A 710 22.54 49.54 21.39
CA MET A 710 21.82 49.97 22.60
C MET A 710 20.39 49.38 22.66
N THR A 711 20.17 48.15 22.20
CA THR A 711 18.88 47.42 22.27
C THR A 711 18.96 46.24 23.24
N THR A 712 17.82 45.67 23.60
CA THR A 712 17.77 44.44 24.41
C THR A 712 18.05 43.20 23.53
N PRO A 713 18.91 42.27 23.96
CA PRO A 713 19.21 41.05 23.19
C PRO A 713 17.98 40.14 23.05
N PHE A 714 17.10 40.11 24.06
CA PHE A 714 15.84 39.36 24.07
C PHE A 714 14.99 39.56 22.80
N VAL A 715 14.90 40.79 22.28
CA VAL A 715 14.05 41.08 21.11
C VAL A 715 14.72 40.62 19.81
N ASP A 716 16.03 40.78 19.68
CA ASP A 716 16.78 40.25 18.53
C ASP A 716 16.72 38.70 18.52
N GLU A 717 16.98 38.04 19.65
CA GLU A 717 16.89 36.57 19.81
C GLU A 717 15.50 36.01 19.45
N MET A 718 14.42 36.64 19.93
CA MET A 718 13.06 36.21 19.62
C MET A 718 12.71 36.39 18.13
N TYR A 719 13.21 37.42 17.46
CA TYR A 719 12.94 37.62 16.02
C TYR A 719 13.79 36.72 15.12
N ASP A 720 15.02 36.39 15.52
CA ASP A 720 15.80 35.34 14.85
C ASP A 720 15.11 33.96 15.00
N LEU A 721 14.54 33.67 16.17
CA LEU A 721 13.76 32.44 16.38
C LEU A 721 12.43 32.42 15.59
N LEU A 722 11.74 33.55 15.45
CA LEU A 722 10.58 33.69 14.55
C LEU A 722 10.98 33.49 13.07
N LYS A 723 12.11 34.06 12.65
CA LYS A 723 12.65 33.87 11.29
C LYS A 723 12.97 32.40 11.01
N ASN A 724 13.64 31.73 11.93
CA ASN A 724 13.96 30.29 11.83
C ASN A 724 12.67 29.45 11.78
N THR A 725 11.66 29.80 12.59
CA THR A 725 10.34 29.17 12.55
C THR A 725 9.71 29.32 11.17
N LEU A 726 9.72 30.51 10.56
CA LEU A 726 9.19 30.69 9.20
C LEU A 726 9.91 29.79 8.17
N THR A 727 11.24 29.67 8.24
CA THR A 727 11.99 28.78 7.31
C THR A 727 11.69 27.29 7.52
N GLU A 728 11.36 26.85 8.74
CA GLU A 728 10.95 25.46 9.00
C GLU A 728 9.64 25.07 8.30
N TYR A 729 8.72 26.03 8.07
CA TYR A 729 7.40 25.77 7.46
C TYR A 729 7.33 26.07 5.96
N GLU A 730 8.42 26.53 5.34
CA GLU A 730 8.47 26.94 3.92
C GLU A 730 7.94 25.84 2.98
N VAL A 731 8.41 24.59 3.13
CA VAL A 731 7.99 23.44 2.31
C VAL A 731 6.48 23.18 2.40
N ILE A 732 5.90 23.33 3.59
CA ILE A 732 4.47 23.10 3.84
C ILE A 732 3.64 24.20 3.18
N ILE A 733 4.07 25.45 3.34
CA ILE A 733 3.37 26.62 2.83
C ILE A 733 3.42 26.70 1.30
N CYS A 734 4.54 26.33 0.68
CA CYS A 734 4.64 26.25 -0.78
C CYS A 734 3.70 25.20 -1.40
N ARG A 735 3.26 24.19 -0.64
CA ARG A 735 2.29 23.17 -1.10
C ARG A 735 0.85 23.49 -0.68
N TRP A 736 0.65 24.05 0.51
CA TRP A 736 -0.65 24.39 1.08
C TRP A 736 -0.65 25.82 1.65
N PRO A 737 -0.86 26.85 0.80
CA PRO A 737 -0.80 28.24 1.22
C PRO A 737 -1.86 28.65 2.25
N GLU A 738 -2.92 27.85 2.44
CA GLU A 738 -3.96 28.07 3.46
C GLU A 738 -3.38 28.18 4.89
N TYR A 739 -2.27 27.49 5.18
CA TYR A 739 -1.60 27.55 6.49
C TYR A 739 -0.88 28.88 6.75
N ILE A 740 -0.66 29.73 5.74
CA ILE A 740 -0.06 31.07 5.92
C ILE A 740 -0.84 31.87 6.95
N PHE A 741 -2.18 31.86 6.87
CA PHE A 741 -3.03 32.63 7.80
C PHE A 741 -3.00 32.08 9.22
N VAL A 742 -2.86 30.76 9.38
CA VAL A 742 -2.74 30.11 10.71
C VAL A 742 -1.40 30.49 11.35
N LEU A 743 -0.31 30.44 10.56
CA LEU A 743 1.02 30.82 11.02
C LEU A 743 1.14 32.34 11.27
N GLU A 744 0.51 33.19 10.45
CA GLU A 744 0.48 34.64 10.66
C GLU A 744 -0.21 35.00 11.99
N ASN A 745 -1.35 34.35 12.31
CA ASN A 745 -2.01 34.54 13.61
C ASN A 745 -1.11 34.11 14.77
N ALA A 746 -0.43 32.97 14.66
CA ALA A 746 0.52 32.51 15.68
C ALA A 746 1.68 33.51 15.88
N ILE A 747 2.25 34.06 14.80
CA ILE A 747 3.32 35.07 14.86
C ILE A 747 2.81 36.37 15.46
N ALA A 748 1.62 36.85 15.08
CA ALA A 748 1.02 38.06 15.64
C ALA A 748 0.80 37.96 17.16
N ASP A 749 0.38 36.79 17.66
CA ASP A 749 0.27 36.51 19.10
C ASP A 749 1.64 36.55 19.80
N ILE A 750 2.67 35.94 19.22
CA ILE A 750 4.04 35.94 19.78
C ILE A 750 4.59 37.37 19.78
N GLU A 751 4.44 38.12 18.69
CA GLU A 751 4.86 39.52 18.60
C GLU A 751 4.19 40.40 19.67
N LYS A 752 2.89 40.21 19.90
CA LYS A 752 2.15 40.89 20.96
C LYS A 752 2.68 40.52 22.34
N ALA A 753 2.97 39.24 22.59
CA ALA A 753 3.60 38.77 23.82
C ALA A 753 5.02 39.33 24.01
N VAL A 754 5.83 39.45 22.96
CA VAL A 754 7.15 40.11 23.01
C VAL A 754 7.02 41.57 23.42
N ILE A 755 6.06 42.32 22.85
CA ILE A 755 5.80 43.73 23.22
C ILE A 755 5.33 43.84 24.68
N ASP A 756 4.39 43.01 25.10
CA ASP A 756 3.84 43.07 26.46
C ASP A 756 4.86 42.59 27.51
N SER A 757 5.75 41.65 27.17
CA SER A 757 6.87 41.25 28.03
C SER A 757 7.98 42.30 28.07
N LEU A 758 8.28 42.97 26.96
CA LEU A 758 9.19 44.13 26.93
C LEU A 758 8.66 45.25 27.82
N GLU A 759 7.37 45.58 27.76
CA GLU A 759 6.78 46.56 28.68
C GLU A 759 6.86 46.12 30.15
N LYS A 760 6.62 44.84 30.45
CA LYS A 760 6.74 44.29 31.81
C LYS A 760 8.17 44.35 32.35
N GLN A 761 9.19 44.04 31.55
CA GLN A 761 10.61 44.14 31.95
C GLN A 761 10.99 45.57 32.37
N TYR A 762 10.35 46.58 31.77
CA TYR A 762 10.64 48.00 31.98
C TYR A 762 9.55 48.73 32.79
N VAL A 763 8.66 48.02 33.51
CA VAL A 763 7.53 48.61 34.25
C VAL A 763 7.97 49.71 35.23
N ASP A 764 9.05 49.49 35.97
CA ASP A 764 9.55 50.43 36.99
C ASP A 764 10.04 51.74 36.35
N ILE A 765 10.67 51.64 35.18
CA ILE A 765 11.22 52.74 34.40
C ILE A 765 10.11 53.49 33.63
N LEU A 766 9.06 52.79 33.24
CA LEU A 766 7.85 53.35 32.62
C LEU A 766 6.89 54.00 33.62
N ALA A 767 6.96 53.67 34.91
CA ALA A 767 6.04 54.18 35.93
C ALA A 767 6.02 55.72 36.04
N PRO A 768 7.16 56.46 36.01
CA PRO A 768 7.17 57.92 35.96
C PRO A 768 6.54 58.54 34.70
N LEU A 769 6.48 57.80 33.59
CA LEU A 769 5.93 58.25 32.30
C LEU A 769 4.41 58.03 32.21
N LYS A 770 3.88 56.98 32.85
CA LYS A 770 2.43 56.66 32.85
C LYS A 770 1.57 57.85 33.33
N ASP A 771 2.12 58.66 34.22
CA ASP A 771 1.52 59.90 34.73
C ASP A 771 1.31 61.01 33.66
N CYS A 772 2.08 61.00 32.58
CA CYS A 772 1.95 61.93 31.44
C CYS A 772 1.11 61.34 30.29
N ILE A 773 0.99 60.01 30.21
CA ILE A 773 0.27 59.29 29.14
C ILE A 773 -1.23 59.18 29.46
N ALA A 774 -1.59 59.06 30.73
CA ALA A 774 -3.00 58.99 31.13
C ALA A 774 -3.72 60.32 30.85
N PRO A 775 -4.94 60.30 30.27
CA PRO A 775 -5.74 61.52 30.12
C PRO A 775 -5.99 62.15 31.49
N LYS A 776 -5.89 63.48 31.58
CA LYS A 776 -6.03 64.25 32.83
C LYS A 776 -7.45 64.14 33.40
N LYS A 777 -7.74 63.03 34.10
CA LYS A 777 -8.97 62.86 34.89
C LYS A 777 -8.89 63.77 36.12
N PHE A 778 -9.59 64.90 36.05
CA PHE A 778 -9.76 65.82 37.18
C PHE A 778 -10.51 65.10 38.32
N GLY A 779 -9.82 64.87 39.43
CA GLY A 779 -10.36 64.20 40.60
C GLY A 779 -9.43 64.35 41.81
N LEU A 780 -9.87 63.89 42.98
CA LEU A 780 -9.25 64.18 44.29
C LEU A 780 -7.72 63.88 44.36
N LYS A 781 -7.25 62.87 43.62
CA LYS A 781 -5.82 62.52 43.51
C LYS A 781 -4.96 63.65 42.89
N TYR A 782 -5.53 64.55 42.09
CA TYR A 782 -4.84 65.69 41.50
C TYR A 782 -4.47 66.75 42.54
N VAL A 783 -5.34 66.94 43.55
CA VAL A 783 -5.09 67.86 44.69
C VAL A 783 -3.97 67.32 45.58
N GLN A 784 -3.96 66.02 45.86
CA GLN A 784 -2.85 65.37 46.57
C GLN A 784 -1.52 65.40 45.78
N LYS A 785 -1.57 65.33 44.44
CA LYS A 785 -0.37 65.51 43.59
C LYS A 785 0.18 66.94 43.60
N LEU A 786 -0.69 67.96 43.72
CA LEU A 786 -0.25 69.35 43.92
C LEU A 786 0.48 69.52 45.26
N ALA A 787 0.01 68.87 46.32
CA ALA A 787 0.68 68.89 47.63
C ALA A 787 2.02 68.12 47.67
N LYS A 788 2.21 67.11 46.81
CA LYS A 788 3.48 66.36 46.68
C LYS A 788 4.50 66.98 45.71
N ARG A 789 4.26 68.18 45.18
CA ARG A 789 5.09 68.83 44.14
C ARG A 789 6.43 69.43 44.65
N ASN A 790 6.97 68.88 45.74
CA ASN A 790 8.19 69.35 46.41
C ASN A 790 9.43 68.47 46.16
N SER A 791 9.39 67.53 45.20
CA SER A 791 10.63 66.92 44.70
C SER A 791 11.39 67.94 43.86
N MET A 792 12.50 68.47 44.39
CA MET A 792 13.32 69.50 43.73
C MET A 792 14.29 68.94 42.68
N CYS A 793 14.26 67.64 42.40
CA CYS A 793 15.18 66.99 41.46
C CYS A 793 14.64 67.02 40.02
N PRO A 794 15.41 67.50 39.03
CA PRO A 794 15.02 67.45 37.62
C PRO A 794 14.97 65.99 37.12
N TYR A 795 14.02 65.69 36.23
CA TYR A 795 13.93 64.38 35.59
C TYR A 795 15.08 64.18 34.61
N VAL A 796 15.81 63.07 34.79
CA VAL A 796 16.88 62.62 33.89
C VAL A 796 16.40 61.35 33.19
N VAL A 797 16.59 61.25 31.87
CA VAL A 797 16.20 60.06 31.07
C VAL A 797 17.08 58.88 31.48
N PRO A 798 16.53 57.77 32.04
CA PRO A 798 17.34 56.61 32.40
C PRO A 798 17.97 55.95 31.16
N GLU A 799 19.17 55.38 31.29
CA GLU A 799 19.84 54.66 30.20
C GLU A 799 18.98 53.50 29.69
N ASP A 800 18.38 52.72 30.60
CA ASP A 800 17.41 51.66 30.29
C ASP A 800 16.18 52.15 29.51
N LEU A 801 15.73 53.40 29.72
CA LEU A 801 14.61 53.95 28.94
C LEU A 801 15.04 54.27 27.50
N GLY A 802 16.28 54.72 27.32
CA GLY A 802 16.91 54.83 26.02
C GLY A 802 16.96 53.48 25.31
N ILE A 803 17.43 52.44 26.01
CA ILE A 803 17.47 51.06 25.50
C ILE A 803 16.08 50.57 25.05
N LEU A 804 15.03 50.82 25.85
CA LEU A 804 13.66 50.49 25.49
C LEU A 804 13.21 51.20 24.21
N LEU A 805 13.43 52.51 24.09
CA LEU A 805 13.01 53.30 22.93
C LEU A 805 13.77 52.90 21.65
N ASN A 806 15.09 52.66 21.74
CA ASN A 806 15.89 52.14 20.64
C ASN A 806 15.38 50.75 20.21
N THR A 807 15.09 49.87 21.17
CA THR A 807 14.54 48.53 20.90
C THR A 807 13.20 48.60 20.19
N MET A 808 12.26 49.44 20.65
CA MET A 808 10.97 49.65 19.99
C MET A 808 11.11 50.26 18.60
N LYS A 809 12.12 51.11 18.37
CA LYS A 809 12.40 51.70 17.05
C LYS A 809 12.99 50.67 16.08
N ARG A 810 13.97 49.87 16.51
CA ARG A 810 14.55 48.74 15.75
C ARG A 810 13.49 47.67 15.41
N LEU A 811 12.57 47.41 16.35
CA LEU A 811 11.45 46.50 16.16
C LEU A 811 10.54 46.95 15.01
N LEU A 812 10.25 48.26 14.92
CA LEU A 812 9.43 48.88 13.89
C LEU A 812 10.12 48.98 12.53
N ASP A 813 11.40 49.38 12.50
CA ASP A 813 12.10 49.76 11.28
C ASP A 813 12.87 48.60 10.63
N VAL A 814 13.29 47.60 11.40
CA VAL A 814 14.23 46.55 10.94
C VAL A 814 13.67 45.15 11.11
N LEU A 815 13.22 44.78 12.32
CA LEU A 815 12.88 43.39 12.62
C LEU A 815 11.52 42.97 12.03
N ARG A 816 10.45 43.77 12.24
CA ARG A 816 9.13 43.50 11.65
C ARG A 816 9.13 43.50 10.12
N PRO A 817 9.73 44.48 9.41
CA PRO A 817 9.73 44.47 7.95
C PRO A 817 10.41 43.25 7.33
N ARG A 818 11.38 42.63 8.02
CA ARG A 818 11.99 41.36 7.59
C ARG A 818 11.01 40.19 7.68
N ILE A 819 10.23 40.11 8.76
CA ILE A 819 9.18 39.09 8.95
C ILE A 819 8.04 39.29 7.94
N GLU A 820 7.53 40.52 7.79
CA GLU A 820 6.51 40.85 6.79
C GLU A 820 7.00 40.56 5.36
N SER A 821 8.25 40.88 5.02
CA SER A 821 8.87 40.57 3.73
C SER A 821 8.94 39.06 3.47
N HIS A 822 9.22 38.25 4.48
CA HIS A 822 9.33 36.81 4.33
C HIS A 822 7.94 36.18 4.09
N LEU A 823 6.92 36.57 4.87
CA LEU A 823 5.53 36.15 4.63
C LEU A 823 5.00 36.61 3.27
N ARG A 824 5.32 37.84 2.84
CA ARG A 824 4.96 38.33 1.50
C ARG A 824 5.63 37.55 0.37
N SER A 825 6.81 36.95 0.58
CA SER A 825 7.46 36.12 -0.44
C SER A 825 6.63 34.89 -0.83
N TRP A 826 5.85 34.34 0.10
CA TRP A 826 4.94 33.21 -0.14
C TRP A 826 3.64 33.58 -0.87
N SER A 827 3.42 34.87 -1.19
CA SER A 827 2.28 35.28 -2.02
C SER A 827 2.29 34.65 -3.42
N SER A 828 3.47 34.28 -3.95
CA SER A 828 3.61 33.55 -5.22
C SER A 828 3.13 32.10 -5.15
N CYS A 829 3.01 31.52 -3.95
CA CYS A 829 2.53 30.15 -3.77
C CYS A 829 1.00 30.04 -3.85
N ILE A 830 0.28 31.17 -3.72
CA ILE A 830 -1.19 31.21 -3.81
C ILE A 830 -1.61 31.14 -5.30
N PRO A 831 -2.45 30.17 -5.71
CA PRO A 831 -2.99 30.13 -7.07
C PRO A 831 -3.82 31.38 -7.38
N HIS A 832 -3.79 31.83 -8.64
CA HIS A 832 -4.41 33.08 -9.08
C HIS A 832 -5.92 33.10 -8.76
N GLY A 833 -6.29 33.86 -7.72
CA GLY A 833 -7.66 33.93 -7.19
C GLY A 833 -7.75 33.96 -5.66
N GLY A 834 -6.71 33.57 -4.91
CA GLY A 834 -6.69 33.68 -3.45
C GLY A 834 -6.39 35.10 -2.92
N ASN A 835 -6.79 35.36 -1.67
CA ASN A 835 -6.65 36.66 -0.98
C ASN A 835 -5.19 37.00 -0.59
N SER A 836 -4.27 37.08 -1.56
CA SER A 836 -2.86 37.46 -1.34
C SER A 836 -2.70 38.86 -0.72
N ALA A 837 -3.66 39.76 -0.94
CA ALA A 837 -3.71 41.08 -0.34
C ALA A 837 -3.88 41.07 1.19
N ALA A 838 -4.52 40.02 1.74
CA ALA A 838 -4.77 39.90 3.18
C ALA A 838 -3.55 39.42 3.99
N ILE A 839 -2.47 38.97 3.32
CA ILE A 839 -1.23 38.54 3.99
C ILE A 839 -0.57 39.74 4.67
N GLY A 840 -0.38 39.64 5.98
CA GLY A 840 0.21 40.66 6.84
C GLY A 840 -0.81 41.62 7.46
N GLU A 841 -2.12 41.45 7.25
CA GLU A 841 -3.14 42.27 7.92
C GLU A 841 -3.05 42.17 9.45
N ARG A 842 -2.84 40.97 9.99
CA ARG A 842 -2.79 40.74 11.45
C ARG A 842 -1.49 41.27 12.03
N LEU A 843 -0.38 41.15 11.31
CA LEU A 843 0.88 41.81 11.68
C LEU A 843 0.74 43.34 11.64
N SER A 844 -0.01 43.89 10.69
CA SER A 844 -0.26 45.33 10.58
C SER A 844 -1.01 45.89 11.81
N GLU A 845 -1.95 45.13 12.38
CA GLU A 845 -2.68 45.47 13.62
C GLU A 845 -1.73 45.62 14.81
N VAL A 846 -0.80 44.66 14.97
CA VAL A 846 0.22 44.71 16.02
C VAL A 846 1.23 45.84 15.76
N THR A 847 1.63 46.06 14.50
CA THR A 847 2.51 47.17 14.09
C THR A 847 1.87 48.53 14.40
N VAL A 848 0.58 48.74 14.15
CA VAL A 848 -0.15 49.98 14.52
C VAL A 848 -0.12 50.20 16.04
N THR A 849 -0.38 49.14 16.81
CA THR A 849 -0.34 49.17 18.28
C THR A 849 1.06 49.53 18.80
N LEU A 850 2.11 48.93 18.25
CA LEU A 850 3.50 49.23 18.59
C LEU A 850 3.89 50.68 18.26
N ARG A 851 3.53 51.18 17.07
CA ARG A 851 3.76 52.59 16.70
C ARG A 851 3.06 53.55 17.67
N ALA A 852 1.85 53.22 18.13
CA ALA A 852 1.13 54.02 19.11
C ALA A 852 1.84 54.02 20.48
N LYS A 853 2.24 52.84 20.99
CA LYS A 853 3.02 52.70 22.23
C LYS A 853 4.32 53.52 22.18
N PHE A 854 5.11 53.39 21.11
CA PHE A 854 6.36 54.13 20.90
C PHE A 854 6.16 55.66 20.90
N ARG A 855 5.18 56.17 20.13
CA ARG A 855 4.87 57.62 20.11
C ARG A 855 4.45 58.13 21.48
N ASN A 856 3.63 57.38 22.21
CA ASN A 856 3.16 57.76 23.54
C ASN A 856 4.32 57.84 24.56
N TYR A 857 5.27 56.89 24.51
CA TYR A 857 6.45 56.94 25.38
C TYR A 857 7.38 58.10 25.03
N MET A 858 7.66 58.36 23.74
CA MET A 858 8.45 59.54 23.35
C MET A 858 7.79 60.85 23.78
N GLN A 859 6.47 61.00 23.59
CA GLN A 859 5.73 62.19 24.01
C GLN A 859 5.77 62.39 25.54
N ALA A 860 5.76 61.31 26.32
CA ALA A 860 5.88 61.38 27.77
C ALA A 860 7.28 61.80 28.22
N VAL A 861 8.35 61.33 27.54
CA VAL A 861 9.73 61.80 27.77
C VAL A 861 9.85 63.28 27.45
N VAL A 862 9.31 63.73 26.31
CA VAL A 862 9.28 65.14 25.92
C VAL A 862 8.53 66.01 26.93
N GLU A 863 7.35 65.58 27.42
CA GLU A 863 6.64 66.35 28.45
C GLU A 863 7.45 66.41 29.76
N LYS A 864 8.09 65.31 30.18
CA LYS A 864 8.95 65.30 31.38
C LYS A 864 10.17 66.21 31.26
N LEU A 865 10.83 66.23 30.10
CA LEU A 865 11.92 67.18 29.82
C LEU A 865 11.42 68.63 29.82
N SER A 866 10.21 68.89 29.30
CA SER A 866 9.59 70.22 29.38
C SER A 866 9.21 70.60 30.82
N GLU A 867 8.77 69.66 31.66
CA GLU A 867 8.47 69.90 33.07
C GLU A 867 9.70 70.41 33.85
N ASN A 868 10.92 69.94 33.52
CA ASN A 868 12.17 70.45 34.09
C ASN A 868 12.32 71.96 33.87
N THR A 869 12.16 72.43 32.63
CA THR A 869 12.24 73.86 32.27
C THR A 869 11.21 74.70 33.02
N ARG A 870 10.09 74.08 33.43
CA ARG A 870 8.99 74.71 34.17
C ARG A 870 9.12 74.57 35.69
N MET A 871 10.21 74.04 36.25
CA MET A 871 10.37 73.96 37.72
C MET A 871 10.80 75.31 38.32
N GLN A 872 11.95 75.84 37.89
CA GLN A 872 12.50 77.10 38.39
C GLN A 872 11.78 78.33 37.80
N ASN A 873 11.90 79.49 38.42
CA ASN A 873 11.25 80.71 37.94
C ASN A 873 12.03 81.40 36.82
N THR A 874 13.35 81.32 36.85
CA THR A 874 14.28 81.88 35.86
C THR A 874 14.31 81.12 34.54
N THR A 875 13.86 79.86 34.53
CA THR A 875 13.83 78.99 33.34
C THR A 875 12.46 78.91 32.67
N LYS A 876 11.39 79.34 33.37
CA LYS A 876 10.02 79.35 32.84
C LYS A 876 9.91 80.32 31.66
N LEU A 877 9.90 79.81 30.44
CA LEU A 877 9.74 80.57 29.18
C LEU A 877 8.63 81.63 29.26
N LYS A 878 7.46 81.26 29.79
CA LYS A 878 6.32 82.16 30.02
C LYS A 878 6.61 83.31 31.00
N LYS A 879 7.53 83.17 31.95
CA LYS A 879 7.99 84.26 32.83
C LYS A 879 9.00 85.14 32.12
N ILE A 880 10.06 84.57 31.52
CA ILE A 880 11.08 85.38 30.82
C ILE A 880 10.45 86.27 29.72
N ILE A 881 9.47 85.75 28.97
CA ILE A 881 8.74 86.57 27.98
C ILE A 881 7.86 87.63 28.67
N GLN A 882 7.21 87.36 29.81
CA GLN A 882 6.42 88.36 30.53
C GLN A 882 7.26 89.49 31.12
N ASP A 883 8.42 89.14 31.66
CA ASP A 883 9.36 90.05 32.32
C ASP A 883 10.14 90.92 31.32
N SER A 884 9.94 90.70 30.00
CA SER A 884 10.45 91.54 28.91
C SER A 884 9.62 92.82 28.63
N LYS A 885 8.64 93.14 29.49
CA LYS A 885 7.71 94.27 29.32
C LYS A 885 8.43 95.63 29.40
N GLY A 886 8.77 96.21 28.25
CA GLY A 886 9.29 97.58 28.13
C GLY A 886 10.22 97.78 26.93
N LEU A 887 10.98 98.88 26.92
CA LEU A 887 12.10 99.12 25.99
C LEU A 887 13.34 98.29 26.36
N VAL A 888 13.16 96.98 26.57
CA VAL A 888 14.23 96.05 26.94
C VAL A 888 15.09 95.74 25.71
N LEU A 889 16.41 95.73 25.88
CA LEU A 889 17.35 95.43 24.80
C LEU A 889 17.37 93.93 24.52
N GLU A 890 17.65 93.51 23.28
CA GLU A 890 17.57 92.09 22.91
C GLU A 890 18.66 91.24 23.61
N SER A 891 19.77 91.87 23.97
CA SER A 891 20.82 91.32 24.85
C SER A 891 20.28 90.86 26.20
N ASP A 892 19.39 91.64 26.81
CA ASP A 892 18.91 91.39 28.17
C ASP A 892 17.93 90.21 28.19
N ILE A 893 17.15 90.08 27.10
CA ILE A 893 16.26 88.94 26.87
C ILE A 893 17.08 87.68 26.59
N ARG A 894 18.14 87.78 25.75
CA ARG A 894 19.06 86.65 25.49
C ARG A 894 19.82 86.23 26.77
N GLY A 895 20.28 87.18 27.58
CA GLY A 895 20.93 86.92 28.87
C GLY A 895 20.01 86.21 29.88
N ARG A 896 18.74 86.64 30.00
CA ARG A 896 17.74 85.93 30.82
C ARG A 896 17.35 84.56 30.27
N MET A 897 17.57 84.30 28.98
CA MET A 897 17.36 82.98 28.39
C MET A 897 18.54 82.04 28.58
N GLN A 898 19.71 82.51 29.07
CA GLN A 898 20.90 81.67 29.20
C GLN A 898 20.73 80.51 30.18
N GLU A 899 20.11 80.73 31.35
CA GLU A 899 19.84 79.62 32.31
C GLU A 899 18.92 78.53 31.72
N LEU A 900 17.96 78.92 30.87
CA LEU A 900 17.14 77.95 30.13
C LEU A 900 17.96 77.26 29.03
N ASN A 901 18.78 78.02 28.31
CA ASN A 901 19.64 77.51 27.24
C ASN A 901 20.60 76.43 27.77
N ASP A 902 21.28 76.69 28.88
CA ASP A 902 22.20 75.75 29.52
C ASP A 902 21.49 74.47 29.99
N GLN A 903 20.24 74.59 30.47
CA GLN A 903 19.39 73.42 30.81
C GLN A 903 18.94 72.62 29.58
N LEU A 904 18.61 73.30 28.47
CA LEU A 904 18.27 72.64 27.21
C LEU A 904 19.49 71.91 26.63
N ILE A 905 20.64 72.57 26.58
CA ILE A 905 21.93 72.00 26.17
C ILE A 905 22.25 70.76 27.03
N GLY A 906 22.15 70.86 28.36
CA GLY A 906 22.39 69.74 29.27
C GLY A 906 21.44 68.56 29.02
N ALA A 907 20.15 68.83 28.79
CA ALA A 907 19.16 67.80 28.47
C ALA A 907 19.44 67.12 27.12
N ILE A 908 19.73 67.89 26.05
CA ILE A 908 20.06 67.37 24.72
C ILE A 908 21.30 66.47 24.79
N ASN A 909 22.37 66.94 25.44
CA ASN A 909 23.60 66.17 25.64
C ASN A 909 23.37 64.87 26.42
N HIS A 910 22.44 64.86 27.37
CA HIS A 910 22.08 63.64 28.11
C HIS A 910 21.28 62.66 27.24
N VAL A 911 20.28 63.13 26.49
CA VAL A 911 19.50 62.29 25.57
C VAL A 911 20.39 61.64 24.52
N HIS A 912 21.38 62.38 23.99
CA HIS A 912 22.37 61.85 23.03
C HIS A 912 23.19 60.67 23.59
N LYS A 913 23.50 60.66 24.89
CA LYS A 913 24.26 59.57 25.52
C LYS A 913 23.46 58.27 25.68
N VAL A 914 22.13 58.36 25.76
CA VAL A 914 21.26 57.21 26.08
C VAL A 914 20.45 56.68 24.89
N SER A 915 20.40 57.39 23.76
CA SER A 915 19.56 57.02 22.61
C SER A 915 20.33 56.97 21.28
N GLU A 916 19.92 56.06 20.39
CA GLU A 916 20.45 56.01 19.02
C GLU A 916 19.99 57.22 18.20
N VAL A 917 20.73 57.56 17.14
CA VAL A 917 20.56 58.76 16.29
C VAL A 917 19.08 59.08 15.98
N HIS A 918 18.31 58.11 15.47
CA HIS A 918 16.91 58.35 15.09
C HIS A 918 15.97 58.61 16.27
N VAL A 919 16.23 58.01 17.44
CA VAL A 919 15.46 58.24 18.67
C VAL A 919 15.85 59.58 19.28
N PHE A 920 17.15 59.90 19.31
CA PHE A 920 17.67 61.20 19.71
C PHE A 920 17.06 62.35 18.90
N VAL A 921 17.10 62.27 17.56
CA VAL A 921 16.52 63.30 16.67
C VAL A 921 15.02 63.45 16.91
N ALA A 922 14.29 62.34 17.08
CA ALA A 922 12.85 62.39 17.34
C ALA A 922 12.51 63.03 18.69
N ILE A 923 13.26 62.74 19.76
CA ILE A 923 13.09 63.37 21.08
C ILE A 923 13.44 64.85 21.00
N CYS A 924 14.56 65.23 20.35
CA CYS A 924 14.97 66.64 20.23
C CYS A 924 13.98 67.46 19.41
N ARG A 925 13.50 66.96 18.26
CA ARG A 925 12.47 67.64 17.46
C ARG A 925 11.14 67.75 18.21
N GLY A 926 10.74 66.71 18.95
CA GLY A 926 9.56 66.76 19.82
C GLY A 926 9.70 67.77 20.97
N PHE A 927 10.89 67.86 21.58
CA PHE A 927 11.17 68.82 22.64
C PHE A 927 11.18 70.27 22.13
N TRP A 928 11.80 70.51 20.97
CA TRP A 928 11.78 71.81 20.28
C TRP A 928 10.35 72.23 19.91
N ASP A 929 9.54 71.33 19.34
CA ASP A 929 8.12 71.61 19.05
C ASP A 929 7.35 71.95 20.34
N ARG A 930 7.59 71.20 21.43
CA ARG A 930 6.93 71.43 22.71
C ARG A 930 7.30 72.77 23.34
N MET A 931 8.56 73.20 23.24
CA MET A 931 8.96 74.55 23.65
C MET A 931 8.31 75.62 22.76
N GLY A 932 8.14 75.35 21.46
CA GLY A 932 7.35 76.18 20.55
C GLY A 932 5.87 76.30 20.95
N GLN A 933 5.24 75.20 21.37
CA GLN A 933 3.86 75.19 21.89
C GLN A 933 3.71 76.04 23.16
N ASP A 934 4.74 76.11 24.01
CA ASP A 934 4.74 76.98 25.20
C ASP A 934 4.80 78.47 24.85
N VAL A 935 5.48 78.85 23.75
CA VAL A 935 5.40 80.21 23.19
C VAL A 935 4.05 80.45 22.51
N LEU A 936 3.56 79.49 21.71
CA LEU A 936 2.29 79.60 20.98
C LEU A 936 1.13 79.82 21.94
N SER A 937 0.98 78.95 22.93
CA SER A 937 -0.05 79.07 23.96
C SER A 937 0.10 80.35 24.80
N PHE A 938 1.30 80.89 24.99
CA PHE A 938 1.47 82.20 25.61
C PHE A 938 0.92 83.34 24.74
N LEU A 939 1.20 83.32 23.43
CA LEU A 939 0.73 84.33 22.47
C LEU A 939 -0.79 84.24 22.25
N GLU A 940 -1.35 83.03 22.12
CA GLU A 940 -2.78 82.82 21.89
C GLU A 940 -3.66 83.30 23.05
N ASN A 941 -3.19 83.12 24.30
CA ASN A 941 -3.88 83.62 25.48
C ASN A 941 -3.78 85.15 25.65
N ARG A 942 -3.02 85.86 24.81
CA ARG A 942 -2.66 87.28 24.98
C ARG A 942 -2.59 88.07 23.65
N LYS A 943 -3.40 87.68 22.66
CA LYS A 943 -3.38 88.19 21.27
C LYS A 943 -3.38 89.73 21.15
N GLU A 944 -3.98 90.45 22.10
CA GLU A 944 -4.10 91.92 22.10
C GLU A 944 -2.84 92.67 22.59
N ASN A 945 -1.91 92.00 23.27
CA ASN A 945 -0.77 92.67 23.94
C ASN A 945 0.52 92.64 23.13
N LYS A 946 0.67 93.60 22.20
CA LYS A 946 1.84 93.73 21.29
C LYS A 946 3.19 93.88 21.99
N ALA A 947 3.22 94.35 23.24
CA ALA A 947 4.46 94.58 24.02
C ALA A 947 5.33 93.32 24.19
N TRP A 948 4.76 92.12 24.12
CA TRP A 948 5.50 90.86 24.31
C TRP A 948 5.95 90.19 23.00
N TYR A 949 5.58 90.72 21.83
CA TYR A 949 5.95 90.12 20.54
C TYR A 949 7.46 90.16 20.28
N LYS A 950 8.15 91.24 20.72
CA LYS A 950 9.62 91.33 20.66
C LYS A 950 10.29 90.24 21.51
N GLY A 951 9.85 90.07 22.76
CA GLY A 951 10.37 89.03 23.65
C GLY A 951 10.09 87.61 23.15
N ALA A 952 8.91 87.35 22.60
CA ALA A 952 8.58 86.07 21.98
C ALA A 952 9.42 85.78 20.74
N ARG A 953 9.68 86.78 19.89
CA ARG A 953 10.55 86.65 18.69
C ARG A 953 11.99 86.30 19.08
N VAL A 954 12.56 87.00 20.06
CA VAL A 954 13.91 86.69 20.58
C VAL A 954 13.95 85.30 21.20
N ALA A 955 12.96 84.93 22.04
CA ALA A 955 12.90 83.61 22.67
C ALA A 955 12.83 82.46 21.64
N VAL A 956 12.05 82.62 20.56
CA VAL A 956 12.01 81.64 19.45
C VAL A 956 13.35 81.56 18.73
N SER A 957 13.99 82.69 18.41
CA SER A 957 15.32 82.65 17.78
C SER A 957 16.36 81.94 18.64
N VAL A 958 16.34 82.15 19.97
CA VAL A 958 17.24 81.43 20.89
C VAL A 958 16.94 79.94 20.91
N LEU A 959 15.67 79.53 20.97
CA LEU A 959 15.32 78.10 20.91
C LEU A 959 15.77 77.44 19.59
N ASP A 960 15.56 78.12 18.47
CA ASP A 960 15.95 77.63 17.15
C ASP A 960 17.48 77.52 17.03
N ASP A 961 18.22 78.56 17.46
CA ASP A 961 19.69 78.56 17.57
C ASP A 961 20.18 77.38 18.44
N THR A 962 19.60 77.18 19.63
CA THR A 962 19.99 76.14 20.59
C THR A 962 19.77 74.73 20.03
N PHE A 963 18.55 74.40 19.59
CA PHE A 963 18.26 73.04 19.12
C PHE A 963 19.03 72.72 17.84
N ALA A 964 19.06 73.63 16.86
CA ALA A 964 19.78 73.39 15.60
C ALA A 964 21.30 73.27 15.81
N SER A 965 21.92 74.19 16.58
CA SER A 965 23.38 74.14 16.81
C SER A 965 23.79 72.90 17.62
N GLN A 966 23.05 72.52 18.66
CA GLN A 966 23.40 71.35 19.48
C GLN A 966 23.18 70.03 18.74
N MET A 967 22.09 69.90 17.99
CA MET A 967 21.89 68.71 17.14
C MET A 967 23.00 68.61 16.09
N GLN A 968 23.35 69.72 15.42
CA GLN A 968 24.42 69.75 14.42
C GLN A 968 25.80 69.46 15.03
N GLN A 969 26.08 69.95 16.24
CA GLN A 969 27.33 69.70 16.96
C GLN A 969 27.50 68.22 17.34
N LEU A 970 26.42 67.53 17.71
CA LEU A 970 26.47 66.16 18.21
C LEU A 970 26.45 65.10 17.09
N LEU A 971 25.72 65.36 16.00
CA LEU A 971 25.55 64.39 14.90
C LEU A 971 26.35 64.72 13.62
N GLY A 972 26.75 65.99 13.44
CA GLY A 972 27.52 66.43 12.28
C GLY A 972 26.88 66.04 10.95
N ASN A 973 27.59 65.24 10.15
CA ASN A 973 27.17 64.85 8.80
C ASN A 973 26.08 63.76 8.74
N THR A 974 25.63 63.21 9.88
CA THR A 974 24.56 62.19 9.91
C THR A 974 23.15 62.77 9.97
N LEU A 975 23.01 64.08 10.21
CA LEU A 975 21.74 64.79 10.13
C LEU A 975 21.33 65.08 8.68
N GLN A 976 20.07 64.84 8.35
CA GLN A 976 19.49 65.35 7.10
C GLN A 976 19.10 66.82 7.26
N GLN A 977 19.24 67.62 6.20
CA GLN A 977 18.87 69.05 6.23
C GLN A 977 17.40 69.29 6.64
N LYS A 978 16.50 68.34 6.33
CA LYS A 978 15.08 68.34 6.75
C LYS A 978 14.89 68.14 8.27
N GLU A 979 15.85 67.51 8.96
CA GLU A 979 15.78 67.26 10.40
C GLU A 979 16.20 68.49 11.22
N LEU A 980 16.79 69.51 10.57
CA LEU A 980 17.10 70.83 11.12
C LEU A 980 15.96 71.85 10.87
N GLU A 981 14.96 71.54 10.05
CA GLU A 981 13.84 72.45 9.79
C GLU A 981 13.01 72.69 11.07
N PRO A 982 12.64 73.95 11.38
CA PRO A 982 11.93 74.28 12.61
C PRO A 982 10.58 73.54 12.71
N PRO A 983 10.23 72.97 13.88
CA PRO A 983 8.98 72.23 14.05
C PRO A 983 7.72 73.07 13.81
N ARG A 984 6.58 72.38 13.67
CA ARG A 984 5.32 73.00 13.24
C ARG A 984 4.87 74.12 14.16
N SER A 985 4.93 73.95 15.48
CA SER A 985 4.51 74.99 16.41
C SER A 985 5.44 76.22 16.38
N ILE A 986 6.74 76.04 16.07
CA ILE A 986 7.67 77.16 15.84
C ILE A 986 7.29 77.92 14.56
N MET A 987 6.98 77.23 13.47
CA MET A 987 6.52 77.87 12.23
C MET A 987 5.20 78.62 12.42
N GLU A 988 4.26 78.06 13.18
CA GLU A 988 2.99 78.71 13.52
C GLU A 988 3.22 79.98 14.36
N VAL A 989 4.10 79.94 15.37
CA VAL A 989 4.52 81.13 16.12
C VAL A 989 5.19 82.18 15.23
N ARG A 990 6.12 81.79 14.35
CA ARG A 990 6.74 82.69 13.37
C ARG A 990 5.67 83.36 12.49
N SER A 991 4.65 82.62 12.04
CA SER A 991 3.55 83.18 11.22
C SER A 991 2.74 84.25 11.95
N ILE A 992 2.50 84.09 13.26
CA ILE A 992 1.82 85.10 14.11
C ILE A 992 2.72 86.34 14.28
N LEU A 993 4.00 86.13 14.57
CA LEU A 993 4.98 87.20 14.82
C LEU A 993 5.41 87.97 13.55
N CYS A 994 5.18 87.41 12.35
CA CYS A 994 5.47 88.04 11.06
C CYS A 994 4.30 88.87 10.50
N LYS A 995 3.04 88.60 10.90
CA LYS A 995 1.85 89.36 10.43
C LYS A 995 1.87 90.84 10.81
N ASP A 996 2.63 91.21 11.84
CA ASP A 996 2.71 92.56 12.40
C ASP A 996 4.07 93.27 12.13
N ALA A 997 4.89 92.76 11.21
CA ALA A 997 6.12 93.46 10.80
C ALA A 997 5.81 94.56 9.78
N PRO A 998 6.18 95.84 10.02
CA PRO A 998 6.10 96.86 8.97
C PRO A 998 7.07 96.49 7.84
N ARG A 999 6.59 96.52 6.59
CA ARG A 999 7.41 96.25 5.40
C ARG A 999 8.55 97.27 5.27
N GLN A 1000 9.73 96.96 5.80
CA GLN A 1000 10.97 97.60 5.36
C GLN A 1000 11.35 97.01 3.99
N LYS A 1001 11.21 97.82 2.94
CA LYS A 1001 11.80 97.53 1.63
C LYS A 1001 13.33 97.60 1.75
N ASN A 1002 14.05 96.49 1.53
CA ASN A 1002 14.89 96.33 0.33
C ASN A 1002 15.79 95.08 0.33
N SER A 1003 16.12 94.65 -0.89
CA SER A 1003 17.32 93.90 -1.31
C SER A 1003 17.70 92.61 -0.57
N GLY A 1004 17.05 91.55 -1.06
CA GLY A 1004 17.53 90.17 -1.19
C GLY A 1004 19.03 89.87 -1.10
N PHE A 1005 19.28 88.72 -0.46
CA PHE A 1005 20.23 87.71 -0.90
C PHE A 1005 19.46 86.39 -1.04
N TYR A 1006 19.58 85.72 -2.19
CA TYR A 1006 19.04 84.38 -2.41
C TYR A 1006 20.00 83.33 -1.84
N TYR A 1007 19.42 82.26 -1.29
CA TYR A 1007 20.02 80.93 -1.18
C TYR A 1007 19.38 80.04 -2.25
#